data_AF-A0A3C1FEU6-F1
#
_entry.id   AF-A0A3C1FEU6-F1
#
_cell.length_a   1.000
_cell.length_b   1.000
_cell.length_c   1.000
_cell.angle_alpha   90.00
_cell.angle_beta   90.00
_cell.angle_gamma   90.00
#
_symmetry.space_group_name_H-M   'P 1'
#
loop_
_entity.id
_entity.type
_entity.pdbx_description
1 polymer ?
#
loop_
_entity_poly.entity_id
_entity_poly.type
_entity_poly.pdbx_seq_one_letter_code
_entity_poly.pdbx_strand_id
1 'polypeptide(L)'
;LGQPISMLIPRVVGFKLSGKLNDGVTATDLVLTITEMLRQHGVVGKFVEFYGPGVSEIPLANRATIGNMSPEYGSTIAVFPLDDKTLDYLRMTGRDEEQIGLVEAYAKAQGLWLDPAAEPRYSEKLELDLSTVVPSIAGPKRPQDRIELSASKEKYEEVIGSYTDDPSRTVAVTLPDGRSFELGNGAVTVASITSCTNTSNPSVMIGAALVAKKAHDLGLMPKPWVKTTVAPGSQVVTDYFERSGLQADLNALGFETVGYGCVTCIGNTGPLIPEVSAAINDNNLAVTAVLSGNRNFEGRISPNVKMNYLASPPLVIAYALAGTMNIDLATEPLGTGANGEPVYLADVWPTTEEIEKVVTSSISADMFAKRYADVFAGDSRWQNLPTPEGNLFAWDGASTYIQRAPYFDGMPPTPAPVADVTGARVFMKLGDSVTTDHISPAGSIKPETPAGQYLTGHGVERKDFNSLGSRRGNHEVMIRGTFANIRLRNQVAPGTEGGFTRDFTQPDGPVVYAYDAAENYAEAGIPLVVLAGKEYGSGSSRDWAAKGTTLLGVKVVIAESYERIHRSNLIGMGVLPLQFPAGQNADSLGLTGTETFSITGITELNDGTTPATVRVEATGEGEPVVFDAIVRIDTPGEADYYRHGGIMQYVLRSLLAK
;
A
#
# COMPACT_ATOMS: atom_id res chain seq x y z
N LEU A 1 -2.72 18.00 18.34
CA LEU A 1 -2.13 19.34 18.57
C LEU A 1 -3.03 20.51 18.13
N GLY A 2 -4.27 20.26 17.66
CA GLY A 2 -5.22 21.34 17.32
C GLY A 2 -4.91 22.11 16.02
N GLN A 3 -3.91 21.69 15.25
CA GLN A 3 -3.57 22.30 13.97
C GLN A 3 -4.55 21.85 12.88
N PRO A 4 -5.22 22.78 12.17
CA PRO A 4 -6.08 22.43 11.03
C PRO A 4 -5.29 21.79 9.88
N ILE A 5 -5.96 20.94 9.10
CA ILE A 5 -5.42 20.45 7.83
C ILE A 5 -5.45 21.62 6.83
N SER A 6 -4.29 21.93 6.23
CA SER A 6 -4.20 22.88 5.12
C SER A 6 -4.33 22.13 3.79
N MET A 7 -5.29 22.51 2.96
CA MET A 7 -5.47 21.92 1.62
C MET A 7 -6.12 22.92 0.66
N LEU A 8 -5.86 22.75 -0.63
CA LEU A 8 -6.62 23.43 -1.68
C LEU A 8 -8.08 22.94 -1.66
N ILE A 9 -9.01 23.82 -2.04
CA ILE A 9 -10.40 23.41 -2.28
C ILE A 9 -10.40 22.39 -3.43
N PRO A 10 -10.80 21.13 -3.19
CA PRO A 10 -10.64 20.07 -4.18
C PRO A 10 -11.71 20.19 -5.26
N ARG A 11 -11.34 19.83 -6.49
CA ARG A 11 -12.34 19.47 -7.51
C ARG A 11 -13.03 18.17 -7.10
N VAL A 12 -14.29 18.00 -7.49
CA VAL A 12 -15.09 16.81 -7.18
C VAL A 12 -15.50 16.12 -8.48
N VAL A 13 -15.12 14.86 -8.62
CA VAL A 13 -15.56 13.98 -9.72
C VAL A 13 -16.82 13.24 -9.26
N GLY A 14 -17.94 13.50 -9.93
CA GLY A 14 -19.17 12.77 -9.71
C GLY A 14 -19.14 11.43 -10.45
N PHE A 15 -19.25 10.33 -9.72
CA PHE A 15 -19.23 8.99 -10.27
C PHE A 15 -20.63 8.37 -10.20
N LYS A 16 -21.35 8.37 -11.32
CA LYS A 16 -22.73 7.88 -11.41
C LYS A 16 -22.74 6.36 -11.48
N LEU A 17 -23.51 5.73 -10.63
CA LEU A 17 -23.77 4.29 -10.68
C LEU A 17 -25.21 4.04 -11.12
N SER A 18 -25.39 3.11 -12.06
CA SER A 18 -26.69 2.65 -12.54
C SER A 18 -26.74 1.13 -12.64
N GLY A 19 -27.93 0.56 -12.85
CA GLY A 19 -28.10 -0.89 -12.98
C GLY A 19 -27.86 -1.64 -11.67
N LYS A 20 -27.60 -2.94 -11.79
CA LYS A 20 -27.31 -3.86 -10.68
C LYS A 20 -26.21 -4.83 -11.09
N LEU A 21 -25.38 -5.25 -10.13
CA LEU A 21 -24.36 -6.27 -10.36
C LEU A 21 -24.99 -7.60 -10.80
N ASN A 22 -24.35 -8.28 -11.75
CA ASN A 22 -24.74 -9.63 -12.14
C ASN A 22 -24.42 -10.66 -11.04
N ASP A 23 -25.13 -11.78 -11.05
CA ASP A 23 -24.83 -12.90 -10.14
C ASP A 23 -23.41 -13.41 -10.35
N GLY A 24 -22.75 -13.78 -9.25
CA GLY A 24 -21.36 -14.23 -9.25
C GLY A 24 -20.32 -13.10 -9.26
N VAL A 25 -20.72 -11.84 -9.45
CA VAL A 25 -19.84 -10.67 -9.34
C VAL A 25 -19.71 -10.23 -7.88
N THR A 26 -18.49 -9.95 -7.45
CA THR A 26 -18.16 -9.59 -6.06
C THR A 26 -17.91 -8.10 -5.88
N ALA A 27 -17.85 -7.66 -4.62
CA ALA A 27 -17.42 -6.31 -4.26
C ALA A 27 -16.00 -5.99 -4.77
N THR A 28 -15.13 -7.01 -4.82
CA THR A 28 -13.75 -6.87 -5.30
C THR A 28 -13.73 -6.54 -6.80
N ASP A 29 -14.57 -7.21 -7.60
CA ASP A 29 -14.65 -6.97 -9.05
C ASP A 29 -15.11 -5.54 -9.37
N LEU A 30 -16.10 -5.06 -8.61
CA LEU A 30 -16.59 -3.69 -8.73
C LEU A 30 -15.49 -2.67 -8.40
N VAL A 31 -14.76 -2.83 -7.29
CA VAL A 31 -13.72 -1.87 -6.93
C VAL A 31 -12.53 -1.91 -7.88
N LEU A 32 -12.15 -3.07 -8.41
CA LEU A 32 -11.07 -3.15 -9.41
C LEU A 32 -11.46 -2.45 -10.71
N THR A 33 -12.71 -2.60 -11.15
CA THR A 33 -13.26 -1.88 -12.32
C THR A 33 -13.24 -0.36 -12.10
N ILE A 34 -13.72 0.11 -10.95
CA ILE A 34 -13.70 1.53 -10.59
C ILE A 34 -12.25 2.06 -10.48
N THR A 35 -11.33 1.26 -9.95
CA THR A 35 -9.91 1.63 -9.80
C THR A 35 -9.26 1.87 -11.15
N GLU A 36 -9.48 0.98 -12.11
CA GLU A 36 -9.02 1.13 -13.51
C GLU A 36 -9.57 2.42 -14.13
N MET A 37 -10.89 2.63 -14.08
CA MET A 37 -11.56 3.79 -14.67
C MET A 37 -11.05 5.12 -14.07
N LEU A 38 -10.94 5.19 -12.74
CA LEU A 38 -10.52 6.42 -12.07
C LEU A 38 -9.04 6.74 -12.29
N ARG A 39 -8.18 5.71 -12.42
CA ARG A 39 -6.77 5.94 -12.80
C ARG A 39 -6.65 6.45 -14.23
N GLN A 40 -7.40 5.87 -15.17
CA GLN A 40 -7.43 6.36 -16.55
C GLN A 40 -7.93 7.81 -16.64
N HIS A 41 -8.92 8.19 -15.82
CA HIS A 41 -9.45 9.54 -15.77
C HIS A 41 -8.52 10.56 -15.09
N GLY A 42 -7.71 10.14 -14.11
CA GLY A 42 -6.78 11.01 -13.39
C GLY A 42 -7.47 11.84 -12.31
N VAL A 43 -7.58 11.27 -11.10
CA VAL A 43 -8.24 11.90 -9.94
C VAL A 43 -7.31 12.32 -8.81
N VAL A 44 -6.00 12.40 -9.07
CA VAL A 44 -5.00 12.87 -8.09
C VAL A 44 -5.35 14.27 -7.60
N GLY A 45 -5.45 14.43 -6.27
CA GLY A 45 -5.79 15.71 -5.63
C GLY A 45 -7.28 16.09 -5.71
N LYS A 46 -8.13 15.24 -6.30
CA LYS A 46 -9.59 15.44 -6.40
C LYS A 46 -10.32 14.60 -5.35
N PHE A 47 -11.59 14.94 -5.10
CA PHE A 47 -12.54 14.08 -4.41
C PHE A 47 -13.33 13.27 -5.43
N VAL A 48 -13.76 12.08 -5.06
CA VAL A 48 -14.72 11.28 -5.83
C VAL A 48 -15.99 11.15 -4.98
N GLU A 49 -17.14 11.45 -5.58
CA GLU A 49 -18.43 11.31 -4.90
C GLU A 49 -19.34 10.43 -5.76
N PHE A 50 -19.86 9.36 -5.16
CA PHE A 50 -20.75 8.43 -5.85
C PHE A 50 -22.20 8.86 -5.74
N TYR A 51 -22.93 8.79 -6.85
CA TYR A 51 -24.34 9.18 -6.91
C TYR A 51 -25.12 8.32 -7.92
N GLY A 52 -26.43 8.54 -8.01
CA GLY A 52 -27.31 7.85 -8.95
C GLY A 52 -27.98 6.59 -8.39
N PRO A 53 -28.88 5.97 -9.18
CA PRO A 53 -29.77 4.91 -8.70
C PRO A 53 -29.02 3.63 -8.26
N GLY A 54 -27.91 3.30 -8.91
CA GLY A 54 -27.11 2.12 -8.58
C GLY A 54 -26.47 2.18 -7.20
N VAL A 55 -26.35 3.36 -6.56
CA VAL A 55 -25.83 3.46 -5.18
C VAL A 55 -26.72 2.71 -4.20
N SER A 56 -28.05 2.77 -4.39
CA SER A 56 -29.04 2.13 -3.51
C SER A 56 -28.98 0.60 -3.57
N GLU A 57 -28.49 0.04 -4.67
CA GLU A 57 -28.32 -1.39 -4.90
C GLU A 57 -27.05 -1.96 -4.23
N ILE A 58 -26.12 -1.09 -3.81
CA ILE A 58 -24.81 -1.51 -3.29
C ILE A 58 -24.83 -1.53 -1.76
N PRO A 59 -24.61 -2.69 -1.10
CA PRO A 59 -24.49 -2.77 0.36
C PRO A 59 -23.35 -1.90 0.92
N LEU A 60 -23.46 -1.45 2.17
CA LEU A 60 -22.45 -0.56 2.78
C LEU A 60 -21.04 -1.18 2.78
N ALA A 61 -20.92 -2.48 3.03
CA ALA A 61 -19.61 -3.15 3.02
C ALA A 61 -18.91 -3.04 1.65
N ASN A 62 -19.65 -3.10 0.55
CA ASN A 62 -19.11 -2.90 -0.79
C ASN A 62 -18.69 -1.43 -1.00
N ARG A 63 -19.47 -0.47 -0.50
CA ARG A 63 -19.11 0.96 -0.52
C ARG A 63 -17.82 1.22 0.24
N ALA A 64 -17.63 0.56 1.39
CA ALA A 64 -16.41 0.63 2.17
C ALA A 64 -15.20 0.01 1.44
N THR A 65 -15.39 -1.10 0.70
CA THR A 65 -14.35 -1.66 -0.18
C THR A 65 -13.93 -0.65 -1.26
N ILE A 66 -14.88 0.07 -1.87
CA ILE A 66 -14.59 1.11 -2.87
C ILE A 66 -13.86 2.31 -2.27
N GLY A 67 -14.33 2.81 -1.12
CA GLY A 67 -13.67 3.89 -0.39
C GLY A 67 -12.28 3.52 0.14
N ASN A 68 -12.05 2.25 0.47
CA ASN A 68 -10.74 1.77 0.91
C ASN A 68 -9.67 1.95 -0.17
N MET A 69 -10.01 1.75 -1.43
CA MET A 69 -9.07 1.83 -2.55
C MET A 69 -8.84 3.26 -3.08
N SER A 70 -9.34 4.30 -2.39
CA SER A 70 -9.12 5.71 -2.75
C SER A 70 -7.67 6.08 -3.07
N PRO A 71 -6.67 5.67 -2.26
CA PRO A 71 -5.27 5.93 -2.57
C PRO A 71 -4.78 5.19 -3.82
N GLU A 72 -5.34 4.02 -4.12
CA GLU A 72 -4.95 3.20 -5.26
C GLU A 72 -5.39 3.82 -6.58
N TYR A 73 -6.55 4.49 -6.64
CA TYR A 73 -6.93 5.31 -7.79
C TYR A 73 -6.57 6.81 -7.70
N GLY A 74 -5.99 7.24 -6.58
CA GLY A 74 -5.32 8.55 -6.44
C GLY A 74 -6.21 9.67 -5.88
N SER A 75 -7.49 9.41 -5.66
CA SER A 75 -8.38 10.40 -5.04
C SER A 75 -7.96 10.70 -3.60
N THR A 76 -8.29 11.89 -3.11
CA THR A 76 -8.05 12.23 -1.70
C THR A 76 -9.01 11.48 -0.79
N ILE A 77 -10.27 11.38 -1.21
CA ILE A 77 -11.32 10.56 -0.60
C ILE A 77 -12.27 10.10 -1.72
N ALA A 78 -12.96 8.99 -1.46
CA ALA A 78 -14.16 8.63 -2.20
C ALA A 78 -15.32 8.41 -1.23
N VAL A 79 -16.43 9.10 -1.47
CA VAL A 79 -17.55 9.20 -0.53
C VAL A 79 -18.86 8.73 -1.16
N PHE A 80 -19.66 8.04 -0.35
CA PHE A 80 -21.03 7.69 -0.66
C PHE A 80 -21.96 8.48 0.28
N PRO A 81 -23.11 8.97 -0.22
CA PRO A 81 -24.13 9.59 0.62
C PRO A 81 -24.76 8.56 1.58
N LEU A 82 -25.36 9.08 2.65
CA LEU A 82 -26.05 8.27 3.66
C LEU A 82 -27.44 7.87 3.16
N ASP A 83 -27.87 6.65 3.47
CA ASP A 83 -29.16 6.09 3.03
C ASP A 83 -29.61 4.94 3.97
N ASP A 84 -30.68 4.23 3.59
CA ASP A 84 -31.22 3.12 4.37
C ASP A 84 -30.19 1.99 4.56
N LYS A 85 -29.35 1.68 3.55
CA LYS A 85 -28.26 0.70 3.68
C LYS A 85 -27.24 1.10 4.74
N THR A 86 -27.08 2.41 4.98
CA THR A 86 -26.25 2.92 6.08
C THR A 86 -26.89 2.66 7.43
N LEU A 87 -28.20 2.90 7.58
CA LEU A 87 -28.91 2.62 8.82
C LEU A 87 -28.94 1.10 9.13
N ASP A 88 -29.17 0.27 8.12
CA ASP A 88 -29.12 -1.19 8.24
C ASP A 88 -27.78 -1.68 8.78
N TYR A 89 -26.68 -1.11 8.29
CA TYR A 89 -25.34 -1.44 8.77
C TYR A 89 -25.09 -0.95 10.21
N LEU A 90 -25.53 0.26 10.56
CA LEU A 90 -25.41 0.77 11.93
C LEU A 90 -26.17 -0.13 12.92
N ARG A 91 -27.38 -0.56 12.54
CA ARG A 91 -28.19 -1.51 13.32
C ARG A 91 -27.51 -2.88 13.42
N MET A 92 -27.04 -3.42 12.31
CA MET A 92 -26.31 -4.70 12.26
C MET A 92 -25.05 -4.67 13.16
N THR A 93 -24.37 -3.53 13.25
CA THR A 93 -23.16 -3.35 14.08
C THR A 93 -23.46 -2.95 15.52
N GLY A 94 -24.73 -3.02 15.94
CA GLY A 94 -25.16 -2.85 17.33
C GLY A 94 -25.20 -1.40 17.82
N ARG A 95 -25.37 -0.41 16.92
CA ARG A 95 -25.71 0.95 17.33
C ARG A 95 -27.17 1.00 17.79
N ASP A 96 -27.43 1.82 18.82
CA ASP A 96 -28.79 1.96 19.36
C ASP A 96 -29.71 2.74 18.41
N GLU A 97 -31.02 2.50 18.52
CA GLU A 97 -32.02 3.13 17.64
C GLU A 97 -32.11 4.65 17.83
N GLU A 98 -31.75 5.19 18.99
CA GLU A 98 -31.73 6.63 19.24
C GLU A 98 -30.63 7.31 18.40
N GLN A 99 -29.43 6.75 18.41
CA GLN A 99 -28.30 7.19 17.62
C GLN A 99 -28.59 7.03 16.12
N ILE A 100 -29.20 5.93 15.71
CA ILE A 100 -29.60 5.70 14.30
C ILE A 100 -30.60 6.77 13.86
N GLY A 101 -31.64 7.04 14.67
CA GLY A 101 -32.61 8.09 14.40
C GLY A 101 -31.99 9.48 14.33
N LEU A 102 -31.00 9.79 15.19
CA LEU A 102 -30.24 11.04 15.13
C LEU A 102 -29.43 11.16 13.83
N VAL A 103 -28.74 10.10 13.42
CA VAL A 103 -27.97 10.06 12.16
C VAL A 103 -28.88 10.35 10.97
N GLU A 104 -30.04 9.68 10.89
CA GLU A 104 -31.01 9.89 9.82
C GLU A 104 -31.53 11.33 9.80
N ALA A 105 -32.02 11.83 10.94
CA ALA A 105 -32.60 13.17 11.04
C ALA A 105 -31.57 14.26 10.69
N TYR A 106 -30.34 14.12 11.20
CA TYR A 106 -29.25 15.05 10.90
C TYR A 106 -28.86 15.01 9.42
N ALA A 107 -28.67 13.81 8.86
CA ALA A 107 -28.27 13.66 7.45
C ALA A 107 -29.31 14.27 6.50
N LYS A 108 -30.61 14.04 6.77
CA LYS A 108 -31.70 14.64 6.00
C LYS A 108 -31.74 16.16 6.15
N ALA A 109 -31.59 16.69 7.36
CA ALA A 109 -31.59 18.13 7.62
C ALA A 109 -30.41 18.86 6.96
N GLN A 110 -29.24 18.20 6.84
CA GLN A 110 -28.04 18.77 6.23
C GLN A 110 -27.96 18.53 4.70
N GLY A 111 -28.91 17.82 4.10
CA GLY A 111 -28.86 17.46 2.68
C GLY A 111 -27.77 16.44 2.32
N LEU A 112 -27.38 15.60 3.27
CA LEU A 112 -26.39 14.52 3.12
C LEU A 112 -27.02 13.16 2.80
N TRP A 113 -28.35 13.08 2.85
CA TRP A 113 -29.12 11.88 2.53
C TRP A 113 -29.20 11.68 1.01
N LEU A 114 -29.04 10.44 0.55
CA LEU A 114 -29.10 10.08 -0.86
C LEU A 114 -30.48 10.41 -1.45
N ASP A 115 -30.47 11.20 -2.53
CA ASP A 115 -31.55 11.26 -3.51
C ASP A 115 -31.06 10.57 -4.81
N PRO A 116 -31.57 9.37 -5.14
CA PRO A 116 -31.15 8.63 -6.32
C PRO A 116 -31.35 9.36 -7.66
N ALA A 117 -32.26 10.34 -7.70
CA ALA A 117 -32.56 11.13 -8.89
C ALA A 117 -31.79 12.47 -8.94
N ALA A 118 -31.18 12.89 -7.84
CA ALA A 118 -30.43 14.13 -7.80
C ALA A 118 -29.16 14.04 -8.66
N GLU A 119 -28.87 15.13 -9.38
CA GLU A 119 -27.59 15.30 -10.08
C GLU A 119 -26.87 16.54 -9.53
N PRO A 120 -26.04 16.39 -8.48
CA PRO A 120 -25.24 17.49 -7.97
C PRO A 120 -24.30 18.08 -9.02
N ARG A 121 -23.89 19.34 -8.82
CA ARG A 121 -22.97 20.02 -9.71
C ARG A 121 -21.52 19.60 -9.42
N TYR A 122 -21.05 18.61 -10.16
CA TYR A 122 -19.67 18.14 -10.10
C TYR A 122 -18.73 18.92 -11.03
N SER A 123 -17.43 18.87 -10.72
CA SER A 123 -16.39 19.46 -11.57
C SER A 123 -16.17 18.64 -12.84
N GLU A 124 -16.33 17.33 -12.74
CA GLU A 124 -16.16 16.30 -13.77
C GLU A 124 -17.17 15.18 -13.50
N LYS A 125 -17.57 14.43 -14.52
CA LYS A 125 -18.52 13.32 -14.40
C LYS A 125 -17.96 12.05 -15.05
N LEU A 126 -18.20 10.92 -14.40
CA LEU A 126 -17.98 9.56 -14.91
C LEU A 126 -19.22 8.72 -14.58
N GLU A 127 -19.46 7.66 -15.35
CA GLU A 127 -20.61 6.78 -15.17
C GLU A 127 -20.20 5.31 -15.33
N LEU A 128 -20.82 4.43 -14.55
CA LEU A 128 -20.68 2.98 -14.65
C LEU A 128 -22.05 2.31 -14.51
N ASP A 129 -22.37 1.46 -15.48
CA ASP A 129 -23.48 0.51 -15.36
C ASP A 129 -22.99 -0.75 -14.65
N LEU A 130 -23.56 -1.06 -13.49
CA LEU A 130 -23.16 -2.19 -12.67
C LEU A 130 -23.35 -3.53 -13.37
N SER A 131 -24.23 -3.63 -14.38
CA SER A 131 -24.40 -4.88 -15.13
C SER A 131 -23.26 -5.16 -16.11
N THR A 132 -22.34 -4.22 -16.35
CA THR A 132 -21.16 -4.46 -17.19
C THR A 132 -19.96 -4.97 -16.40
N VAL A 133 -20.05 -5.02 -15.06
CA VAL A 133 -18.98 -5.53 -14.21
C VAL A 133 -18.90 -7.05 -14.35
N VAL A 134 -17.69 -7.55 -14.56
CA VAL A 134 -17.39 -8.98 -14.69
C VAL A 134 -16.34 -9.42 -13.67
N PRO A 135 -16.28 -10.71 -13.30
CA PRO A 135 -15.22 -11.24 -12.43
C PRO A 135 -13.83 -10.85 -12.93
N SER A 136 -12.97 -10.39 -12.02
CA SER A 136 -11.65 -9.87 -12.37
C SER A 136 -10.63 -10.04 -11.25
N ILE A 137 -9.37 -9.99 -11.64
CA ILE A 137 -8.20 -9.86 -10.77
C ILE A 137 -7.43 -8.60 -11.15
N ALA A 138 -6.43 -8.20 -10.38
CA ALA A 138 -5.51 -7.13 -10.80
C ALA A 138 -4.05 -7.48 -10.51
N GLY A 139 -3.16 -7.27 -11.48
CA GLY A 139 -1.74 -7.59 -11.36
C GLY A 139 -1.00 -7.68 -12.70
N PRO A 140 0.26 -8.12 -12.69
CA PRO A 140 1.01 -8.64 -11.54
C PRO A 140 1.70 -7.58 -10.66
N LYS A 141 1.62 -6.29 -11.02
CA LYS A 141 2.45 -5.23 -10.39
C LYS A 141 1.68 -4.04 -9.83
N ARG A 142 0.50 -3.69 -10.37
CA ARG A 142 -0.24 -2.51 -9.92
C ARG A 142 -1.73 -2.80 -9.69
N PRO A 143 -2.40 -2.10 -8.76
CA PRO A 143 -3.81 -2.34 -8.45
C PRO A 143 -4.76 -2.00 -9.60
N GLN A 144 -4.38 -1.05 -10.47
CA GLN A 144 -5.15 -0.63 -11.63
C GLN A 144 -4.95 -1.52 -12.86
N ASP A 145 -4.01 -2.49 -12.81
CA ASP A 145 -3.80 -3.46 -13.89
C ASP A 145 -4.88 -4.55 -13.83
N ARG A 146 -6.14 -4.16 -14.03
CA ARG A 146 -7.30 -5.06 -14.00
C ARG A 146 -7.20 -6.06 -15.16
N ILE A 147 -7.51 -7.31 -14.86
CA ILE A 147 -7.57 -8.42 -15.81
C ILE A 147 -8.90 -9.11 -15.59
N GLU A 148 -9.72 -9.18 -16.64
CA GLU A 148 -10.94 -9.98 -16.61
C GLU A 148 -10.60 -11.45 -16.41
N LEU A 149 -11.37 -12.16 -15.59
CA LEU A 149 -11.05 -13.54 -15.23
C LEU A 149 -10.95 -14.46 -16.45
N SER A 150 -11.80 -14.24 -17.46
CA SER A 150 -11.76 -14.97 -18.74
C SER A 150 -10.49 -14.73 -19.56
N ALA A 151 -9.72 -13.68 -19.27
CA ALA A 151 -8.47 -13.35 -19.93
C ALA A 151 -7.24 -13.61 -19.03
N SER A 152 -7.41 -14.18 -17.84
CA SER A 152 -6.33 -14.28 -16.85
C SER A 152 -5.14 -15.10 -17.34
N LYS A 153 -5.40 -16.22 -18.03
CA LYS A 153 -4.35 -17.09 -18.58
C LYS A 153 -3.57 -16.41 -19.70
N GLU A 154 -4.27 -15.84 -20.68
CA GLU A 154 -3.66 -15.12 -21.80
C GLU A 154 -2.78 -13.97 -21.30
N LYS A 155 -3.27 -13.18 -20.34
CA LYS A 155 -2.48 -12.09 -19.74
C LYS A 155 -1.29 -12.57 -18.93
N TYR A 156 -1.40 -13.72 -18.28
CA TYR A 156 -0.24 -14.35 -17.64
C TYR A 156 0.81 -14.77 -18.69
N GLU A 157 0.40 -15.42 -19.77
CA GLU A 157 1.29 -15.89 -20.85
C GLU A 157 1.96 -14.71 -21.58
N GLU A 158 1.25 -13.59 -21.74
CA GLU A 158 1.81 -12.34 -22.31
C GLU A 158 2.92 -11.77 -21.42
N VAL A 159 2.71 -11.75 -20.10
CA VAL A 159 3.60 -11.01 -19.18
C VAL A 159 4.79 -11.83 -18.69
N ILE A 160 4.70 -13.17 -18.67
CA ILE A 160 5.71 -14.03 -18.03
C ILE A 160 7.11 -13.88 -18.63
N GLY A 161 7.22 -13.65 -19.94
CA GLY A 161 8.49 -13.43 -20.63
C GLY A 161 9.25 -12.18 -20.16
N SER A 162 8.59 -11.26 -19.46
CA SER A 162 9.25 -10.11 -18.83
C SER A 162 9.90 -10.42 -17.48
N TYR A 163 9.71 -11.62 -16.92
CA TYR A 163 10.22 -12.04 -15.61
C TYR A 163 11.19 -13.22 -15.65
N THR A 164 11.24 -13.94 -16.77
CA THR A 164 12.08 -15.13 -16.98
C THR A 164 12.37 -15.31 -18.47
N ASP A 165 13.58 -15.75 -18.80
CA ASP A 165 13.98 -16.12 -20.16
C ASP A 165 13.43 -17.49 -20.58
N ASP A 166 12.96 -18.29 -19.62
CA ASP A 166 12.40 -19.62 -19.84
C ASP A 166 11.07 -19.74 -19.08
N PRO A 167 9.94 -19.38 -19.72
CA PRO A 167 8.60 -19.48 -19.12
C PRO A 167 8.21 -20.91 -18.75
N SER A 168 8.70 -21.91 -19.48
CA SER A 168 8.37 -23.33 -19.27
C SER A 168 9.17 -24.01 -18.16
N ARG A 169 10.16 -23.33 -17.57
CA ARG A 169 11.01 -23.90 -16.53
C ARG A 169 10.19 -24.47 -15.37
N THR A 170 10.47 -25.73 -15.05
CA THR A 170 10.04 -26.38 -13.80
C THR A 170 11.24 -26.96 -13.06
N VAL A 171 11.09 -27.13 -11.75
CA VAL A 171 12.09 -27.75 -10.88
C VAL A 171 11.42 -28.73 -9.92
N ALA A 172 12.04 -29.89 -9.74
CA ALA A 172 11.61 -30.86 -8.75
C ALA A 172 11.87 -30.33 -7.33
N VAL A 173 10.86 -30.41 -6.48
CA VAL A 173 10.93 -30.06 -5.05
C VAL A 173 10.43 -31.25 -4.25
N THR A 174 11.18 -31.62 -3.20
CA THR A 174 10.80 -32.66 -2.25
C THR A 174 10.72 -32.06 -0.86
N LEU A 175 9.55 -32.20 -0.22
CA LEU A 175 9.31 -31.74 1.14
C LEU A 175 9.88 -32.73 2.18
N PRO A 176 10.08 -32.32 3.45
CA PRO A 176 10.58 -33.19 4.50
C PRO A 176 9.70 -34.42 4.79
N ASP A 177 8.40 -34.35 4.45
CA ASP A 177 7.46 -35.47 4.59
C ASP A 177 7.46 -36.46 3.42
N GLY A 178 8.36 -36.27 2.44
CA GLY A 178 8.53 -37.15 1.29
C GLY A 178 7.61 -36.85 0.11
N ARG A 179 6.73 -35.86 0.19
CA ARG A 179 5.95 -35.40 -0.97
C ARG A 179 6.87 -34.70 -1.98
N SER A 180 6.75 -35.06 -3.25
CA SER A 180 7.49 -34.44 -4.35
C SER A 180 6.56 -33.86 -5.40
N PHE A 181 6.95 -32.74 -6.00
CA PHE A 181 6.20 -32.05 -7.07
C PHE A 181 7.13 -31.23 -7.97
N GLU A 182 6.63 -30.84 -9.13
CA GLU A 182 7.28 -29.87 -10.02
C GLU A 182 6.78 -28.47 -9.71
N LEU A 183 7.71 -27.54 -9.43
CA LEU A 183 7.43 -26.13 -9.23
C LEU A 183 7.88 -25.35 -10.45
N GLY A 184 6.97 -24.63 -11.10
CA GLY A 184 7.26 -23.83 -12.29
C GLY A 184 6.99 -22.34 -12.12
N ASN A 185 7.31 -21.57 -13.16
CA ASN A 185 6.85 -20.19 -13.25
C ASN A 185 5.32 -20.11 -13.19
N GLY A 186 4.80 -19.03 -12.63
CA GLY A 186 3.35 -18.85 -12.46
C GLY A 186 2.75 -19.58 -11.27
N ALA A 187 3.49 -20.49 -10.62
CA ALA A 187 3.01 -21.20 -9.43
C ALA A 187 2.55 -20.23 -8.34
N VAL A 188 1.34 -20.44 -7.82
CA VAL A 188 0.78 -19.69 -6.70
C VAL A 188 1.42 -20.22 -5.43
N THR A 189 2.36 -19.47 -4.86
CA THR A 189 3.11 -19.89 -3.65
C THR A 189 2.56 -19.26 -2.37
N VAL A 190 1.75 -18.21 -2.50
CA VAL A 190 1.03 -17.56 -1.41
C VAL A 190 -0.41 -17.34 -1.84
N ALA A 191 -1.36 -17.82 -1.04
CA ALA A 191 -2.78 -17.54 -1.20
C ALA A 191 -3.34 -17.02 0.13
N SER A 192 -3.67 -15.73 0.20
CA SER A 192 -4.00 -15.08 1.48
C SER A 192 -5.31 -14.31 1.43
N ILE A 193 -6.29 -14.77 2.21
CA ILE A 193 -7.47 -13.97 2.53
C ILE A 193 -7.05 -12.99 3.63
N THR A 194 -6.88 -11.73 3.27
CA THR A 194 -6.29 -10.68 4.11
C THR A 194 -6.93 -9.32 3.82
N SER A 195 -6.43 -8.28 4.47
CA SER A 195 -6.80 -6.87 4.31
C SER A 195 -8.18 -6.50 4.83
N CYS A 196 -8.26 -5.31 5.43
CA CYS A 196 -9.53 -4.67 5.76
C CYS A 196 -10.41 -4.37 4.54
N THR A 197 -9.83 -4.33 3.32
CA THR A 197 -10.55 -4.11 2.05
C THR A 197 -11.68 -5.12 1.85
N ASN A 198 -11.42 -6.40 2.10
CA ASN A 198 -12.36 -7.49 1.85
C ASN A 198 -12.79 -8.21 3.13
N THR A 199 -11.94 -8.29 4.17
CA THR A 199 -12.30 -9.00 5.41
C THR A 199 -13.33 -8.28 6.27
N SER A 200 -13.60 -7.00 5.97
CA SER A 200 -14.69 -6.23 6.57
C SER A 200 -16.05 -6.51 5.92
N ASN A 201 -16.07 -7.25 4.81
CA ASN A 201 -17.26 -7.52 4.01
C ASN A 201 -17.71 -8.98 4.20
N PRO A 202 -18.79 -9.22 4.97
CA PRO A 202 -19.21 -10.58 5.27
C PRO A 202 -19.64 -11.39 4.05
N SER A 203 -20.19 -10.75 3.01
CA SER A 203 -20.66 -11.46 1.81
C SER A 203 -19.51 -12.17 1.09
N VAL A 204 -18.37 -11.51 0.90
CA VAL A 204 -17.21 -12.14 0.24
C VAL A 204 -16.46 -13.12 1.15
N MET A 205 -16.48 -12.90 2.47
CA MET A 205 -15.87 -13.82 3.43
C MET A 205 -16.68 -15.12 3.57
N ILE A 206 -18.00 -15.02 3.69
CA ILE A 206 -18.91 -16.18 3.65
C ILE A 206 -18.86 -16.86 2.28
N GLY A 207 -18.81 -16.09 1.18
CA GLY A 207 -18.62 -16.64 -0.16
C GLY A 207 -17.35 -17.50 -0.26
N ALA A 208 -16.23 -17.03 0.31
CA ALA A 208 -14.99 -17.80 0.33
C ALA A 208 -15.12 -19.06 1.18
N ALA A 209 -15.72 -18.96 2.37
CA ALA A 209 -15.93 -20.10 3.23
C ALA A 209 -16.89 -21.15 2.62
N LEU A 210 -17.85 -20.74 1.80
CA LEU A 210 -18.71 -21.63 1.02
C LEU A 210 -17.95 -22.30 -0.14
N VAL A 211 -17.06 -21.57 -0.84
CA VAL A 211 -16.15 -22.19 -1.84
C VAL A 211 -15.27 -23.24 -1.15
N ALA A 212 -14.72 -22.93 0.02
CA ALA A 212 -13.92 -23.86 0.80
C ALA A 212 -14.71 -25.12 1.15
N LYS A 213 -15.93 -24.94 1.65
CA LYS A 213 -16.84 -26.04 1.96
C LYS A 213 -17.13 -26.92 0.75
N LYS A 214 -17.57 -26.35 -0.37
CA LYS A 214 -17.91 -27.12 -1.57
C LYS A 214 -16.69 -27.85 -2.14
N ALA A 215 -15.52 -27.20 -2.14
CA ALA A 215 -14.27 -27.81 -2.57
C ALA A 215 -13.85 -28.99 -1.66
N HIS A 216 -13.94 -28.80 -0.34
CA HIS A 216 -13.63 -29.83 0.65
C HIS A 216 -14.60 -31.02 0.56
N ASP A 217 -15.91 -30.77 0.43
CA ASP A 217 -16.94 -31.81 0.24
C ASP A 217 -16.69 -32.64 -1.04
N LEU A 218 -16.09 -32.03 -2.08
CA LEU A 218 -15.68 -32.70 -3.32
C LEU A 218 -14.29 -33.34 -3.25
N GLY A 219 -13.57 -33.20 -2.13
CA GLY A 219 -12.24 -33.79 -1.90
C GLY A 219 -11.08 -33.04 -2.53
N LEU A 220 -11.25 -31.76 -2.90
CA LEU A 220 -10.15 -30.92 -3.37
C LEU A 220 -9.30 -30.41 -2.20
N MET A 221 -8.00 -30.22 -2.46
CA MET A 221 -7.04 -29.63 -1.53
C MET A 221 -6.12 -28.65 -2.27
N PRO A 222 -5.65 -27.57 -1.64
CA PRO A 222 -4.62 -26.72 -2.23
C PRO A 222 -3.35 -27.50 -2.56
N LYS A 223 -2.63 -27.04 -3.59
CA LYS A 223 -1.36 -27.68 -3.97
C LYS A 223 -0.34 -27.59 -2.83
N PRO A 224 0.57 -28.58 -2.67
CA PRO A 224 1.44 -28.69 -1.50
C PRO A 224 2.47 -27.55 -1.35
N TRP A 225 2.71 -26.77 -2.40
CA TRP A 225 3.60 -25.59 -2.35
C TRP A 225 2.90 -24.29 -1.95
N VAL A 226 1.55 -24.28 -1.87
CA VAL A 226 0.80 -23.05 -1.59
C VAL A 226 0.77 -22.78 -0.09
N LYS A 227 1.27 -21.62 0.32
CA LYS A 227 1.07 -21.11 1.67
C LYS A 227 -0.30 -20.41 1.77
N THR A 228 -1.25 -21.07 2.41
CA THR A 228 -2.62 -20.56 2.63
C THR A 228 -2.74 -19.86 3.98
N THR A 229 -3.51 -18.77 4.06
CA THR A 229 -3.75 -18.02 5.31
C THR A 229 -5.07 -17.25 5.28
N VAL A 230 -5.69 -17.09 6.45
CA VAL A 230 -6.77 -16.11 6.69
C VAL A 230 -6.33 -15.14 7.78
N ALA A 231 -6.39 -13.83 7.50
CA ALA A 231 -6.05 -12.77 8.43
C ALA A 231 -7.21 -11.77 8.52
N PRO A 232 -8.22 -12.04 9.38
CA PRO A 232 -9.39 -11.20 9.50
C PRO A 232 -9.10 -9.82 10.08
N GLY A 233 -9.84 -8.80 9.66
CA GLY A 233 -9.76 -7.46 10.24
C GLY A 233 -10.36 -7.33 11.65
N SER A 234 -11.17 -8.29 12.09
CA SER A 234 -11.75 -8.33 13.44
C SER A 234 -12.10 -9.75 13.88
N GLN A 235 -12.28 -9.94 15.19
CA GLN A 235 -12.73 -11.22 15.76
C GLN A 235 -14.17 -11.60 15.38
N VAL A 236 -15.00 -10.63 15.00
CA VAL A 236 -16.38 -10.86 14.54
C VAL A 236 -16.40 -11.79 13.31
N VAL A 237 -15.36 -11.74 12.48
CA VAL A 237 -15.23 -12.63 11.31
C VAL A 237 -15.15 -14.09 11.72
N THR A 238 -14.31 -14.40 12.70
CA THR A 238 -14.18 -15.76 13.21
C THR A 238 -15.46 -16.21 13.90
N ASP A 239 -16.15 -15.32 14.64
CA ASP A 239 -17.42 -15.65 15.30
C ASP A 239 -18.49 -16.10 14.31
N TYR A 240 -18.64 -15.42 13.16
CA TYR A 240 -19.64 -15.84 12.18
C TYR A 240 -19.22 -17.09 11.40
N PHE A 241 -17.93 -17.36 11.22
CA PHE A 241 -17.46 -18.62 10.65
C PHE A 241 -17.68 -19.81 11.58
N GLU A 242 -17.47 -19.63 12.88
CA GLU A 242 -17.74 -20.65 13.89
C GLU A 242 -19.25 -20.90 13.98
N ARG A 243 -20.06 -19.85 14.07
CA ARG A 243 -21.52 -19.95 14.16
C ARG A 243 -22.15 -20.59 12.92
N SER A 244 -21.61 -20.33 11.73
CA SER A 244 -22.08 -20.97 10.48
C SER A 244 -21.53 -22.38 10.28
N GLY A 245 -20.56 -22.83 11.08
CA GLY A 245 -19.86 -24.10 10.92
C GLY A 245 -18.82 -24.13 9.79
N LEU A 246 -18.59 -23.00 9.11
CA LEU A 246 -17.70 -22.94 7.93
C LEU A 246 -16.21 -22.83 8.29
N GLN A 247 -15.88 -22.51 9.55
CA GLN A 247 -14.49 -22.45 10.02
C GLN A 247 -13.76 -23.80 9.83
N ALA A 248 -14.46 -24.91 10.02
CA ALA A 248 -13.89 -26.25 9.89
C ALA A 248 -13.44 -26.53 8.44
N ASP A 249 -14.24 -26.14 7.45
CA ASP A 249 -13.93 -26.32 6.03
C ASP A 249 -12.77 -25.43 5.58
N LEU A 250 -12.71 -24.19 6.07
CA LEU A 250 -11.55 -23.31 5.84
C LEU A 250 -10.27 -23.94 6.39
N ASN A 251 -10.30 -24.43 7.64
CA ASN A 251 -9.15 -25.07 8.28
C ASN A 251 -8.74 -26.35 7.53
N ALA A 252 -9.71 -27.14 7.05
CA ALA A 252 -9.43 -28.36 6.27
C ALA A 252 -8.62 -28.07 5.00
N LEU A 253 -8.86 -26.93 4.35
CA LEU A 253 -8.05 -26.46 3.21
C LEU A 253 -6.78 -25.69 3.62
N GLY A 254 -6.42 -25.65 4.90
CA GLY A 254 -5.27 -24.91 5.43
C GLY A 254 -5.45 -23.39 5.51
N PHE A 255 -6.66 -22.88 5.26
CA PHE A 255 -7.01 -21.47 5.42
C PHE A 255 -7.30 -21.15 6.90
N GLU A 256 -6.31 -21.37 7.76
CA GLU A 256 -6.40 -21.10 9.19
C GLU A 256 -6.31 -19.59 9.49
N THR A 257 -6.95 -19.17 10.59
CA THR A 257 -6.82 -17.81 11.10
C THR A 257 -5.43 -17.63 11.73
N VAL A 258 -4.55 -16.88 11.06
CA VAL A 258 -3.17 -16.66 11.51
C VAL A 258 -2.99 -15.43 12.39
N GLY A 259 -4.00 -14.56 12.45
CA GLY A 259 -3.99 -13.38 13.31
C GLY A 259 -4.97 -12.31 12.86
N TYR A 260 -5.28 -11.38 13.76
CA TYR A 260 -6.16 -10.25 13.51
C TYR A 260 -5.34 -8.98 13.23
N GLY A 261 -5.11 -8.68 11.96
CA GLY A 261 -4.29 -7.55 11.54
C GLY A 261 -3.91 -7.58 10.06
N CYS A 262 -3.01 -6.67 9.65
CA CYS A 262 -2.67 -6.51 8.24
C CYS A 262 -1.99 -7.72 7.61
N VAL A 263 -1.12 -8.43 8.35
CA VAL A 263 -0.37 -9.63 7.91
C VAL A 263 0.14 -9.52 6.46
N THR A 264 -0.29 -10.40 5.55
CA THR A 264 0.14 -10.45 4.14
C THR A 264 -0.13 -9.14 3.38
N CYS A 265 -1.21 -8.41 3.70
CA CYS A 265 -1.56 -7.15 3.03
C CYS A 265 -0.47 -6.07 3.14
N ILE A 266 0.34 -6.10 4.21
CA ILE A 266 1.46 -5.17 4.43
C ILE A 266 2.83 -5.82 4.19
N GLY A 267 2.87 -7.04 3.66
CA GLY A 267 4.11 -7.79 3.41
C GLY A 267 4.59 -8.65 4.58
N ASN A 268 3.82 -8.74 5.67
CA ASN A 268 4.12 -9.64 6.79
C ASN A 268 3.65 -11.07 6.49
N THR A 269 4.08 -11.59 5.35
CA THR A 269 3.72 -12.93 4.85
C THR A 269 4.45 -14.04 5.60
N GLY A 270 5.54 -13.71 6.31
CA GLY A 270 6.45 -14.69 6.92
C GLY A 270 7.23 -15.50 5.86
N PRO A 271 8.07 -16.46 6.29
CA PRO A 271 8.83 -17.28 5.35
C PRO A 271 7.89 -18.19 4.53
N LEU A 272 8.29 -18.47 3.28
CA LEU A 272 7.70 -19.60 2.53
C LEU A 272 8.25 -20.92 3.08
N ILE A 273 7.68 -22.04 2.60
CA ILE A 273 8.24 -23.38 2.84
C ILE A 273 9.73 -23.36 2.42
N PRO A 274 10.68 -23.77 3.29
CA PRO A 274 12.11 -23.60 3.01
C PRO A 274 12.56 -24.19 1.67
N GLU A 275 12.10 -25.40 1.33
CA GLU A 275 12.43 -26.11 0.11
C GLU A 275 11.87 -25.41 -1.13
N VAL A 276 10.64 -24.88 -1.03
CA VAL A 276 10.01 -24.04 -2.07
C VAL A 276 10.79 -22.73 -2.23
N SER A 277 11.16 -22.08 -1.12
CA SER A 277 11.93 -20.85 -1.14
C SER A 277 13.32 -21.04 -1.76
N ALA A 278 14.00 -22.14 -1.46
CA ALA A 278 15.28 -22.48 -2.06
C ALA A 278 15.13 -22.72 -3.58
N ALA A 279 14.15 -23.55 -3.97
CA ALA A 279 13.87 -23.85 -5.37
C ALA A 279 13.59 -22.58 -6.20
N ILE A 280 12.82 -21.63 -5.66
CA ILE A 280 12.54 -20.35 -6.30
C ILE A 280 13.82 -19.53 -6.52
N ASN A 281 14.63 -19.36 -5.46
CA ASN A 281 15.79 -18.47 -5.49
C ASN A 281 16.93 -19.05 -6.32
N ASP A 282 17.24 -20.34 -6.15
CA ASP A 282 18.35 -21.01 -6.83
C ASP A 282 18.13 -21.11 -8.34
N ASN A 283 16.87 -21.10 -8.79
CA ASN A 283 16.50 -21.25 -10.20
C ASN A 283 15.87 -19.98 -10.80
N ASN A 284 15.81 -18.91 -10.01
CA ASN A 284 15.25 -17.60 -10.39
C ASN A 284 13.80 -17.66 -10.91
N LEU A 285 12.96 -18.55 -10.36
CA LEU A 285 11.58 -18.73 -10.81
C LEU A 285 10.73 -17.47 -10.61
N ALA A 286 9.84 -17.20 -11.56
CA ALA A 286 8.83 -16.15 -11.48
C ALA A 286 7.52 -16.71 -10.93
N VAL A 287 7.49 -16.93 -9.60
CA VAL A 287 6.30 -17.40 -8.88
C VAL A 287 5.38 -16.25 -8.46
N THR A 288 4.17 -16.61 -8.04
CA THR A 288 3.07 -15.68 -7.82
C THR A 288 2.51 -15.72 -6.39
N ALA A 289 1.88 -14.62 -5.97
CA ALA A 289 1.02 -14.54 -4.81
C ALA A 289 -0.38 -14.05 -5.23
N VAL A 290 -1.42 -14.64 -4.67
CA VAL A 290 -2.82 -14.21 -4.85
C VAL A 290 -3.37 -13.80 -3.48
N LEU A 291 -3.87 -12.58 -3.37
CA LEU A 291 -4.34 -12.06 -2.09
C LEU A 291 -5.57 -11.16 -2.23
N SER A 292 -6.41 -11.13 -1.20
CA SER A 292 -7.56 -10.22 -1.13
C SER A 292 -7.20 -8.82 -0.62
N GLY A 293 -5.99 -8.36 -0.94
CA GLY A 293 -5.47 -7.04 -0.56
C GLY A 293 -5.93 -5.91 -1.48
N ASN A 294 -5.32 -4.75 -1.31
CA ASN A 294 -5.49 -3.59 -2.20
C ASN A 294 -4.19 -3.20 -2.92
N ARG A 295 -3.05 -3.83 -2.62
CA ARG A 295 -1.74 -3.51 -3.20
C ARG A 295 -0.95 -4.75 -3.55
N ASN A 296 -0.35 -4.73 -4.73
CA ASN A 296 0.36 -5.83 -5.36
C ASN A 296 1.71 -5.38 -5.98
N PHE A 297 2.27 -4.27 -5.51
CA PHE A 297 3.58 -3.78 -5.96
C PHE A 297 4.70 -4.83 -5.79
N GLU A 298 5.65 -4.83 -6.71
CA GLU A 298 6.81 -5.75 -6.68
C GLU A 298 7.58 -5.60 -5.36
N GLY A 299 8.01 -6.72 -4.77
CA GLY A 299 8.75 -6.73 -3.50
C GLY A 299 7.93 -6.39 -2.25
N ARG A 300 6.63 -6.10 -2.36
CA ARG A 300 5.77 -5.78 -1.21
C ARG A 300 5.32 -7.02 -0.45
N ILE A 301 4.83 -8.04 -1.14
CA ILE A 301 4.14 -9.18 -0.49
C ILE A 301 5.12 -10.18 0.11
N SER A 302 6.09 -10.62 -0.67
CA SER A 302 7.10 -11.57 -0.24
C SER A 302 8.38 -11.34 -1.04
N PRO A 303 9.57 -11.45 -0.43
CA PRO A 303 10.84 -11.31 -1.16
C PRO A 303 11.04 -12.38 -2.23
N ASN A 304 10.38 -13.54 -2.10
CA ASN A 304 10.48 -14.65 -3.06
C ASN A 304 9.51 -14.51 -4.25
N VAL A 305 8.58 -13.55 -4.22
CA VAL A 305 7.50 -13.45 -5.20
C VAL A 305 7.72 -12.26 -6.12
N LYS A 306 7.72 -12.50 -7.43
CA LYS A 306 7.89 -11.45 -8.46
C LYS A 306 6.56 -10.88 -8.96
N MET A 307 5.49 -11.66 -8.88
CA MET A 307 4.18 -11.35 -9.47
C MET A 307 3.07 -11.48 -8.42
N ASN A 308 2.27 -10.43 -8.22
CA ASN A 308 1.23 -10.42 -7.19
C ASN A 308 -0.12 -10.04 -7.80
N TYR A 309 -1.17 -10.78 -7.43
CA TYR A 309 -2.52 -10.59 -7.95
C TYR A 309 -3.51 -10.29 -6.82
N LEU A 310 -4.26 -9.20 -6.98
CA LEU A 310 -5.42 -8.89 -6.15
C LEU A 310 -6.62 -9.66 -6.67
N ALA A 311 -7.33 -10.35 -5.78
CA ALA A 311 -8.51 -11.13 -6.14
C ALA A 311 -9.54 -11.12 -5.00
N SER A 312 -10.80 -11.46 -5.30
CA SER A 312 -11.80 -11.64 -4.25
C SER A 312 -11.42 -12.82 -3.33
N PRO A 313 -11.81 -12.82 -2.04
CA PRO A 313 -11.55 -13.95 -1.14
C PRO A 313 -11.93 -15.33 -1.70
N PRO A 314 -13.07 -15.53 -2.41
CA PRO A 314 -13.36 -16.81 -3.06
C PRO A 314 -12.36 -17.19 -4.16
N LEU A 315 -11.93 -16.22 -4.99
CA LEU A 315 -10.91 -16.47 -6.03
C LEU A 315 -9.54 -16.80 -5.44
N VAL A 316 -9.18 -16.25 -4.27
CA VAL A 316 -7.96 -16.64 -3.55
C VAL A 316 -7.94 -18.15 -3.27
N ILE A 317 -9.08 -18.72 -2.87
CA ILE A 317 -9.20 -20.16 -2.63
C ILE A 317 -9.11 -20.92 -3.96
N ALA A 318 -9.83 -20.48 -5.00
CA ALA A 318 -9.78 -21.11 -6.32
C ALA A 318 -8.35 -21.21 -6.88
N TYR A 319 -7.57 -20.12 -6.81
CA TYR A 319 -6.17 -20.11 -7.24
C TYR A 319 -5.25 -20.94 -6.33
N ALA A 320 -5.58 -21.11 -5.05
CA ALA A 320 -4.84 -22.01 -4.16
C ALA A 320 -5.06 -23.49 -4.53
N LEU A 321 -6.30 -23.85 -4.91
CA LEU A 321 -6.67 -25.19 -5.38
C LEU A 321 -5.98 -25.52 -6.71
N ALA A 322 -6.05 -24.59 -7.68
CA ALA A 322 -5.35 -24.73 -8.96
C ALA A 322 -3.82 -24.74 -8.79
N GLY A 323 -3.30 -23.86 -7.93
CA GLY A 323 -1.89 -23.70 -7.60
C GLY A 323 -1.04 -22.99 -8.65
N THR A 324 -1.65 -22.39 -9.67
CA THR A 324 -0.96 -21.68 -10.76
C THR A 324 -1.80 -20.52 -11.29
N MET A 325 -1.14 -19.48 -11.80
CA MET A 325 -1.76 -18.43 -12.62
C MET A 325 -1.90 -18.83 -14.10
N ASN A 326 -1.21 -19.88 -14.52
CA ASN A 326 -1.32 -20.43 -15.88
C ASN A 326 -2.53 -21.36 -16.02
N ILE A 327 -3.72 -20.81 -15.77
CA ILE A 327 -4.99 -21.55 -15.83
C ILE A 327 -6.12 -20.61 -16.24
N ASP A 328 -6.99 -21.09 -17.11
CA ASP A 328 -8.29 -20.48 -17.37
C ASP A 328 -9.32 -21.10 -16.42
N LEU A 329 -9.63 -20.37 -15.33
CA LEU A 329 -10.59 -20.85 -14.33
C LEU A 329 -12.03 -21.00 -14.86
N ALA A 330 -12.34 -20.45 -16.05
CA ALA A 330 -13.66 -20.60 -16.66
C ALA A 330 -13.82 -21.94 -17.40
N THR A 331 -12.72 -22.51 -17.92
CA THR A 331 -12.78 -23.69 -18.81
C THR A 331 -11.92 -24.87 -18.36
N GLU A 332 -10.96 -24.65 -17.46
CA GLU A 332 -10.07 -25.69 -16.93
C GLU A 332 -10.46 -26.07 -15.50
N PRO A 333 -10.32 -27.35 -15.10
CA PRO A 333 -10.70 -27.80 -13.77
C PRO A 333 -9.73 -27.28 -12.70
N LEU A 334 -10.27 -26.96 -11.52
CA LEU A 334 -9.49 -26.64 -10.31
C LEU A 334 -8.65 -27.84 -9.84
N GLY A 335 -9.19 -29.04 -10.06
CA GLY A 335 -8.56 -30.30 -9.70
C GLY A 335 -9.47 -31.49 -9.98
N THR A 336 -9.08 -32.65 -9.46
CA THR A 336 -9.84 -33.89 -9.56
C THR A 336 -10.46 -34.19 -8.20
N GLY A 337 -11.78 -34.37 -8.17
CA GLY A 337 -12.50 -34.68 -6.94
C GLY A 337 -12.27 -36.10 -6.44
N ALA A 338 -12.76 -36.41 -5.25
CA ALA A 338 -12.63 -37.73 -4.61
C ALA A 338 -13.27 -38.88 -5.43
N ASN A 339 -14.21 -38.56 -6.31
CA ASN A 339 -14.85 -39.49 -7.24
C ASN A 339 -14.07 -39.71 -8.55
N GLY A 340 -12.94 -39.01 -8.75
CA GLY A 340 -12.16 -39.07 -9.98
C GLY A 340 -12.62 -38.10 -11.09
N GLU A 341 -13.69 -37.34 -10.87
CA GLU A 341 -14.22 -36.40 -11.86
C GLU A 341 -13.52 -35.03 -11.78
N PRO A 342 -13.38 -34.30 -12.91
CA PRO A 342 -12.90 -32.92 -12.90
C PRO A 342 -13.89 -32.02 -12.15
N VAL A 343 -13.37 -31.15 -11.28
CA VAL A 343 -14.15 -30.14 -10.56
C VAL A 343 -13.77 -28.76 -11.10
N TYR A 344 -14.76 -28.02 -11.57
CA TYR A 344 -14.62 -26.69 -12.15
C TYR A 344 -14.98 -25.59 -11.14
N LEU A 345 -14.63 -24.35 -11.46
CA LEU A 345 -14.98 -23.20 -10.62
C LEU A 345 -16.50 -23.11 -10.40
N ALA A 346 -17.30 -23.37 -11.44
CA ALA A 346 -18.76 -23.32 -11.37
C ALA A 346 -19.36 -24.34 -10.38
N ASP A 347 -18.69 -25.47 -10.13
CA ASP A 347 -19.17 -26.51 -9.22
C ASP A 347 -19.06 -26.09 -7.75
N VAL A 348 -18.10 -25.21 -7.44
CA VAL A 348 -17.80 -24.75 -6.08
C VAL A 348 -18.24 -23.31 -5.82
N TRP A 349 -18.64 -22.57 -6.85
CA TRP A 349 -19.03 -21.17 -6.70
C TRP A 349 -20.41 -21.05 -6.00
N PRO A 350 -20.54 -20.25 -4.93
CA PRO A 350 -21.82 -20.04 -4.28
C PRO A 350 -22.71 -19.06 -5.05
N THR A 351 -24.02 -19.29 -4.99
CA THR A 351 -25.03 -18.33 -5.44
C THR A 351 -25.18 -17.18 -4.44
N THR A 352 -25.72 -16.04 -4.90
CA THR A 352 -26.05 -14.90 -4.05
C THR A 352 -26.99 -15.30 -2.90
N GLU A 353 -27.99 -16.13 -3.18
CA GLU A 353 -28.96 -16.63 -2.19
C GLU A 353 -28.30 -17.50 -1.11
N GLU A 354 -27.36 -18.39 -1.48
CA GLU A 354 -26.62 -19.20 -0.51
C GLU A 354 -25.82 -18.32 0.46
N ILE A 355 -25.17 -17.27 -0.04
CA ILE A 355 -24.39 -16.32 0.77
C ILE A 355 -25.33 -15.56 1.72
N GLU A 356 -26.40 -14.95 1.19
CA GLU A 356 -27.34 -14.14 1.98
C GLU A 356 -28.00 -14.94 3.10
N LYS A 357 -28.37 -16.20 2.81
CA LYS A 357 -28.94 -17.11 3.80
C LYS A 357 -27.98 -17.34 4.97
N VAL A 358 -26.71 -17.62 4.69
CA VAL A 358 -25.71 -17.83 5.74
C VAL A 358 -25.47 -16.53 6.52
N VAL A 359 -25.23 -15.41 5.84
CA VAL A 359 -25.03 -14.09 6.45
C VAL A 359 -26.16 -13.74 7.43
N THR A 360 -27.41 -13.89 6.99
CA THR A 360 -28.60 -13.58 7.81
C THR A 360 -28.71 -14.48 9.05
N SER A 361 -28.29 -15.75 8.93
CA SER A 361 -28.38 -16.73 10.02
C SER A 361 -27.21 -16.66 11.03
N SER A 362 -26.04 -16.20 10.60
CA SER A 362 -24.80 -16.26 11.38
C SER A 362 -24.34 -14.92 11.96
N ILE A 363 -24.80 -13.80 11.41
CA ILE A 363 -24.38 -12.46 11.85
C ILE A 363 -25.49 -11.79 12.66
N SER A 364 -25.15 -11.23 13.81
CA SER A 364 -26.10 -10.54 14.68
C SER A 364 -25.47 -9.35 15.40
N ALA A 365 -26.27 -8.34 15.73
CA ALA A 365 -25.83 -7.16 16.48
C ALA A 365 -25.14 -7.52 17.81
N ASP A 366 -25.62 -8.55 18.51
CA ASP A 366 -25.02 -9.03 19.76
C ASP A 366 -23.55 -9.47 19.61
N MET A 367 -23.16 -9.97 18.43
CA MET A 367 -21.79 -10.38 18.14
C MET A 367 -20.85 -9.17 18.16
N PHE A 368 -21.28 -8.08 17.51
CA PHE A 368 -20.54 -6.81 17.53
C PHE A 368 -20.52 -6.22 18.93
N ALA A 369 -21.67 -6.12 19.59
CA ALA A 369 -21.77 -5.56 20.94
C ALA A 369 -20.83 -6.29 21.92
N LYS A 370 -20.83 -7.63 21.91
CA LYS A 370 -19.98 -8.46 22.77
C LYS A 370 -18.49 -8.28 22.47
N ARG A 371 -18.09 -8.31 21.19
CA ARG A 371 -16.67 -8.20 20.82
C ARG A 371 -16.09 -6.81 21.06
N TYR A 372 -16.89 -5.76 20.87
CA TYR A 372 -16.42 -4.38 21.02
C TYR A 372 -16.55 -3.83 22.45
N ALA A 373 -17.30 -4.49 23.34
CA ALA A 373 -17.37 -4.11 24.76
C ALA A 373 -15.99 -4.13 25.45
N ASP A 374 -15.17 -5.15 25.14
CA ASP A 374 -13.87 -5.39 25.80
C ASP A 374 -12.67 -5.25 24.84
N VAL A 375 -12.83 -4.59 23.69
CA VAL A 375 -11.78 -4.53 22.65
C VAL A 375 -10.46 -3.94 23.14
N PHE A 376 -10.50 -3.06 24.16
CA PHE A 376 -9.31 -2.44 24.77
C PHE A 376 -8.78 -3.19 25.99
N ALA A 377 -9.50 -4.19 26.52
CA ALA A 377 -9.07 -4.93 27.70
C ALA A 377 -7.77 -5.72 27.43
N GLY A 378 -7.58 -6.18 26.18
CA GLY A 378 -6.45 -7.01 25.79
C GLY A 378 -6.43 -8.38 26.49
N ASP A 379 -5.42 -9.19 26.20
CA ASP A 379 -5.21 -10.46 26.89
C ASP A 379 -4.36 -10.28 28.17
N SER A 380 -4.10 -11.37 28.89
CA SER A 380 -3.25 -11.33 30.09
C SER A 380 -1.83 -10.84 29.80
N ARG A 381 -1.31 -10.96 28.58
CA ARG A 381 0.01 -10.44 28.23
C ARG A 381 -0.05 -8.92 28.15
N TRP A 382 -1.08 -8.35 27.51
CA TRP A 382 -1.30 -6.91 27.44
C TRP A 382 -1.48 -6.28 28.82
N GLN A 383 -2.35 -6.87 29.66
CA GLN A 383 -2.66 -6.33 30.99
C GLN A 383 -1.48 -6.36 31.96
N ASN A 384 -0.53 -7.30 31.77
CA ASN A 384 0.65 -7.46 32.61
C ASN A 384 1.89 -6.73 32.06
N LEU A 385 1.77 -5.91 31.01
CA LEU A 385 2.89 -5.09 30.55
C LEU A 385 3.23 -4.03 31.62
N PRO A 386 4.49 -3.95 32.08
CA PRO A 386 4.89 -2.91 33.02
C PRO A 386 4.73 -1.54 32.35
N THR A 387 3.94 -0.67 32.97
CA THR A 387 3.68 0.68 32.47
C THR A 387 4.35 1.69 33.40
N PRO A 388 5.44 2.36 32.96
CA PRO A 388 6.08 3.38 33.79
C PRO A 388 5.17 4.59 33.99
N GLU A 389 5.25 5.23 35.16
CA GLU A 389 4.49 6.43 35.50
C GLU A 389 5.23 7.71 35.08
N GLY A 390 4.48 8.76 34.74
CA GLY A 390 5.02 10.10 34.44
C GLY A 390 4.66 10.63 33.05
N ASN A 391 5.02 11.89 32.79
CA ASN A 391 4.67 12.61 31.55
C ASN A 391 5.80 12.63 30.50
N LEU A 392 7.01 12.24 30.89
CA LEU A 392 8.20 12.25 30.01
C LEU A 392 8.66 10.82 29.75
N PHE A 393 8.93 10.51 28.49
CA PHE A 393 9.44 9.20 28.09
C PHE A 393 10.90 9.03 28.55
N ALA A 394 11.16 8.01 29.36
CA ALA A 394 12.51 7.65 29.79
C ALA A 394 13.22 6.88 28.66
N TRP A 395 14.05 7.60 27.90
CA TRP A 395 14.81 7.00 26.80
C TRP A 395 15.85 6.01 27.33
N ASP A 396 15.80 4.78 26.82
CA ASP A 396 16.82 3.76 27.04
C ASP A 396 17.78 3.72 25.84
N GLY A 397 19.04 4.09 26.08
CA GLY A 397 20.08 4.09 25.05
C GLY A 397 20.36 2.70 24.45
N ALA A 398 20.05 1.62 25.17
CA ALA A 398 20.21 0.25 24.67
C ALA A 398 19.04 -0.22 23.81
N SER A 399 17.92 0.53 23.77
CA SER A 399 16.73 0.12 23.02
C SER A 399 16.99 0.12 21.52
N THR A 400 16.80 -1.03 20.87
CA THR A 400 16.86 -1.11 19.41
C THR A 400 15.51 -0.85 18.74
N TYR A 401 14.46 -0.53 19.51
CA TYR A 401 13.10 -0.26 19.02
C TYR A 401 12.66 1.20 19.13
N ILE A 402 13.00 1.88 20.24
CA ILE A 402 12.56 3.24 20.52
C ILE A 402 13.80 4.10 20.85
N GLN A 403 14.12 5.07 19.98
CA GLN A 403 15.28 5.96 20.12
C GLN A 403 14.86 7.42 19.92
N ARG A 404 15.49 8.34 20.65
CA ARG A 404 15.19 9.77 20.55
C ARG A 404 15.72 10.31 19.21
N ALA A 405 14.82 10.65 18.30
CA ALA A 405 15.21 11.19 17.00
C ALA A 405 15.75 12.64 17.11
N PRO A 406 16.68 13.06 16.23
CA PRO A 406 17.39 14.33 16.34
C PRO A 406 16.63 15.54 15.77
N TYR A 407 15.31 15.43 15.51
CA TYR A 407 14.54 16.44 14.78
C TYR A 407 14.53 17.85 15.39
N PHE A 408 14.81 17.95 16.69
CA PHE A 408 14.79 19.19 17.47
C PHE A 408 16.16 19.57 18.04
N ASP A 409 17.21 18.80 17.73
CA ASP A 409 18.53 19.05 18.29
C ASP A 409 19.08 20.39 17.77
N GLY A 410 19.50 21.26 18.69
CA GLY A 410 19.98 22.60 18.36
C GLY A 410 18.93 23.55 17.77
N MET A 411 17.63 23.22 17.81
CA MET A 411 16.58 24.03 17.20
C MET A 411 16.45 25.42 17.87
N PRO A 412 16.62 26.53 17.12
CA PRO A 412 16.47 27.87 17.68
C PRO A 412 15.00 28.23 17.95
N PRO A 413 14.73 29.11 18.95
CA PRO A 413 13.38 29.58 19.26
C PRO A 413 12.67 30.25 18.07
N THR A 414 13.42 31.03 17.29
CA THR A 414 12.95 31.64 16.04
C THR A 414 13.45 30.83 14.83
N PRO A 415 12.65 30.68 13.76
CA PRO A 415 13.12 30.01 12.56
C PRO A 415 14.32 30.74 11.93
N ALA A 416 15.28 29.98 11.41
CA ALA A 416 16.31 30.53 10.54
C ALA A 416 15.67 30.93 9.19
N PRO A 417 16.17 31.97 8.51
CA PRO A 417 15.71 32.32 7.18
C PRO A 417 15.85 31.15 6.20
N VAL A 418 14.89 31.01 5.29
CA VAL A 418 15.00 30.11 4.14
C VAL A 418 16.19 30.55 3.29
N ALA A 419 17.02 29.60 2.87
CA ALA A 419 18.18 29.83 2.02
C ALA A 419 18.05 29.06 0.71
N ASP A 420 18.68 29.60 -0.34
CA ASP A 420 18.89 28.88 -1.60
C ASP A 420 19.79 27.65 -1.38
N VAL A 421 19.67 26.66 -2.27
CA VAL A 421 20.46 25.42 -2.20
C VAL A 421 21.52 25.47 -3.28
N THR A 422 22.81 25.41 -2.90
CA THR A 422 23.93 25.48 -3.85
C THR A 422 24.85 24.28 -3.72
N GLY A 423 25.38 23.80 -4.85
CA GLY A 423 26.36 22.71 -4.88
C GLY A 423 25.79 21.34 -4.51
N ALA A 424 24.48 21.14 -4.65
CA ALA A 424 23.84 19.87 -4.30
C ALA A 424 24.24 18.76 -5.29
N ARG A 425 24.43 17.53 -4.81
CA ARG A 425 24.70 16.36 -5.67
C ARG A 425 23.47 15.47 -5.80
N VAL A 426 23.32 14.87 -6.98
CA VAL A 426 22.25 13.90 -7.23
C VAL A 426 22.53 12.65 -6.42
N PHE A 427 21.64 12.38 -5.46
CA PHE A 427 21.69 11.21 -4.60
C PHE A 427 20.97 10.02 -5.23
N MET A 428 19.85 10.27 -5.91
CA MET A 428 19.04 9.26 -6.59
C MET A 428 18.52 9.86 -7.89
N LYS A 429 18.61 9.12 -9.00
CA LYS A 429 17.89 9.40 -10.25
C LYS A 429 16.95 8.24 -10.51
N LEU A 430 15.66 8.46 -10.32
CA LEU A 430 14.65 7.42 -10.29
C LEU A 430 13.65 7.57 -11.45
N GLY A 431 13.04 6.46 -11.85
CA GLY A 431 12.00 6.44 -12.88
C GLY A 431 10.61 6.82 -12.37
N ASP A 432 9.60 6.37 -13.12
CA ASP A 432 8.18 6.56 -12.80
C ASP A 432 7.70 5.64 -11.65
N SER A 433 6.60 6.06 -11.03
CA SER A 433 5.81 5.31 -10.04
C SER A 433 6.63 4.74 -8.87
N VAL A 434 7.65 5.46 -8.43
CA VAL A 434 8.41 5.14 -7.22
C VAL A 434 7.50 5.29 -6.00
N THR A 435 7.04 4.15 -5.49
CA THR A 435 6.17 4.10 -4.31
C THR A 435 6.91 4.45 -3.01
N THR A 436 6.17 4.80 -1.96
CA THR A 436 6.73 4.95 -0.61
C THR A 436 7.29 3.64 -0.02
N ASP A 437 6.93 2.46 -0.56
CA ASP A 437 7.59 1.20 -0.22
C ASP A 437 9.00 1.10 -0.82
N HIS A 438 9.27 1.76 -1.95
CA HIS A 438 10.63 1.88 -2.49
C HIS A 438 11.48 2.84 -1.64
N ILE A 439 10.90 3.97 -1.23
CA ILE A 439 11.59 5.02 -0.46
C ILE A 439 11.80 4.59 1.00
N SER A 440 10.81 3.95 1.63
CA SER A 440 10.89 3.51 3.02
C SER A 440 10.21 2.14 3.17
N PRO A 441 10.87 1.04 2.80
CA PRO A 441 10.32 -0.31 2.91
C PRO A 441 9.89 -0.65 4.34
N ALA A 442 8.91 -1.54 4.47
CA ALA A 442 8.39 -2.00 5.76
C ALA A 442 8.71 -3.48 6.06
N GLY A 443 9.23 -4.22 5.09
CA GLY A 443 9.44 -5.67 5.18
C GLY A 443 10.69 -6.09 5.95
N SER A 444 11.12 -7.32 5.70
CA SER A 444 12.25 -7.96 6.40
C SER A 444 13.58 -7.24 6.19
N ILE A 445 14.41 -7.25 7.23
CA ILE A 445 15.77 -6.70 7.22
C ILE A 445 16.76 -7.83 6.88
N LYS A 446 17.65 -7.62 5.90
CA LYS A 446 18.70 -8.59 5.56
C LYS A 446 20.01 -8.30 6.30
N PRO A 447 20.76 -9.32 6.79
CA PRO A 447 22.00 -9.13 7.55
C PRO A 447 23.06 -8.27 6.89
N GLU A 448 23.20 -8.38 5.58
CA GLU A 448 24.21 -7.68 4.77
C GLU A 448 23.91 -6.20 4.52
N THR A 449 22.71 -5.73 4.85
CA THR A 449 22.30 -4.34 4.66
C THR A 449 22.78 -3.45 5.82
N PRO A 450 22.92 -2.13 5.64
CA PRO A 450 23.34 -1.23 6.73
C PRO A 450 22.46 -1.37 7.98
N ALA A 451 21.14 -1.52 7.84
CA ALA A 451 20.23 -1.73 8.96
C ALA A 451 20.48 -3.07 9.69
N GLY A 452 20.77 -4.14 8.95
CA GLY A 452 21.12 -5.45 9.51
C GLY A 452 22.47 -5.44 10.24
N GLN A 453 23.46 -4.75 9.67
CA GLN A 453 24.78 -4.56 10.28
C GLN A 453 24.67 -3.74 11.58
N TYR A 454 23.89 -2.66 11.58
CA TYR A 454 23.60 -1.88 12.79
C TYR A 454 22.98 -2.75 13.89
N LEU A 455 21.93 -3.53 13.58
CA LEU A 455 21.28 -4.40 14.55
C LEU A 455 22.23 -5.48 15.10
N THR A 456 23.03 -6.08 14.22
CA THR A 456 24.05 -7.07 14.62
C THR A 456 25.10 -6.44 15.53
N GLY A 457 25.57 -5.24 15.20
CA GLY A 457 26.51 -4.48 16.03
C GLY A 457 25.96 -4.12 17.42
N HIS A 458 24.63 -4.09 17.57
CA HIS A 458 23.94 -3.91 18.85
C HIS A 458 23.49 -5.23 19.49
N GLY A 459 24.05 -6.37 19.05
CA GLY A 459 23.81 -7.69 19.66
C GLY A 459 22.44 -8.30 19.37
N VAL A 460 21.70 -7.79 18.37
CA VAL A 460 20.42 -8.38 17.96
C VAL A 460 20.68 -9.56 17.04
N GLU A 461 20.11 -10.72 17.35
CA GLU A 461 20.21 -11.90 16.49
C GLU A 461 19.32 -11.76 15.24
N ARG A 462 19.69 -12.43 14.15
CA ARG A 462 18.95 -12.37 12.87
C ARG A 462 17.45 -12.67 13.02
N LYS A 463 17.08 -13.65 13.84
CA LYS A 463 15.67 -14.02 14.09
C LYS A 463 14.87 -12.89 14.75
N ASP A 464 15.56 -11.99 15.45
CA ASP A 464 14.98 -10.88 16.21
C ASP A 464 15.11 -9.53 15.49
N PHE A 465 15.66 -9.50 14.26
CA PHE A 465 15.68 -8.29 13.44
C PHE A 465 14.28 -7.72 13.23
N ASN A 466 13.29 -8.61 13.11
CA ASN A 466 11.90 -8.27 12.82
C ASN A 466 11.83 -7.57 11.44
N SER A 467 11.06 -6.48 11.32
CA SER A 467 10.83 -5.79 10.05
C SER A 467 11.18 -4.30 10.18
N LEU A 468 11.46 -3.62 9.07
CA LEU A 468 11.63 -2.16 9.09
C LEU A 468 10.37 -1.47 9.63
N GLY A 469 9.17 -2.02 9.35
CA GLY A 469 7.92 -1.52 9.88
C GLY A 469 7.87 -1.50 11.41
N SER A 470 8.38 -2.53 12.09
CA SER A 470 8.40 -2.59 13.56
C SER A 470 9.49 -1.71 14.18
N ARG A 471 10.49 -1.31 13.39
CA ARG A 471 11.63 -0.49 13.84
C ARG A 471 11.40 1.01 13.67
N ARG A 472 10.18 1.45 13.33
CA ARG A 472 9.82 2.87 13.10
C ARG A 472 10.04 3.81 14.28
N GLY A 473 10.15 3.29 15.50
CA GLY A 473 10.52 4.09 16.67
C GLY A 473 12.02 4.34 16.80
N ASN A 474 12.85 3.70 15.97
CA ASN A 474 14.30 3.82 15.96
C ASN A 474 14.78 4.45 14.65
N HIS A 475 15.16 5.72 14.72
CA HIS A 475 15.63 6.44 13.54
C HIS A 475 16.91 5.86 12.94
N GLU A 476 17.83 5.31 13.75
CA GLU A 476 19.07 4.72 13.25
C GLU A 476 18.81 3.56 12.28
N VAL A 477 17.81 2.72 12.57
CA VAL A 477 17.41 1.62 11.69
C VAL A 477 16.69 2.16 10.45
N MET A 478 15.80 3.12 10.64
CA MET A 478 14.95 3.61 9.56
C MET A 478 15.69 4.46 8.53
N ILE A 479 16.68 5.27 8.94
CA ILE A 479 17.55 6.01 8.01
C ILE A 479 18.32 5.02 7.14
N ARG A 480 18.90 3.99 7.75
CA ARG A 480 19.59 2.88 7.05
C ARG A 480 18.67 2.06 6.13
N GLY A 481 17.38 2.00 6.46
CA GLY A 481 16.35 1.37 5.64
C GLY A 481 15.78 2.27 4.54
N THR A 482 16.15 3.55 4.49
CA THR A 482 15.61 4.50 3.50
C THR A 482 16.28 4.27 2.14
N PHE A 483 15.47 4.21 1.08
CA PHE A 483 15.82 3.75 -0.26
C PHE A 483 16.35 2.30 -0.32
N ALA A 484 16.25 1.52 0.76
CA ALA A 484 16.82 0.16 0.83
C ALA A 484 15.91 -0.95 0.26
N ASN A 485 14.89 -0.59 -0.53
CA ASN A 485 14.00 -1.59 -1.11
C ASN A 485 14.76 -2.44 -2.13
N ILE A 486 14.63 -3.76 -2.02
CA ILE A 486 15.33 -4.74 -2.87
C ILE A 486 15.00 -4.63 -4.37
N ARG A 487 13.96 -3.88 -4.74
CA ARG A 487 13.48 -3.65 -6.12
C ARG A 487 13.73 -2.23 -6.61
N LEU A 488 14.32 -1.36 -5.80
CA LEU A 488 14.63 0.00 -6.22
C LEU A 488 15.71 -0.05 -7.31
N ARG A 489 15.47 0.68 -8.41
CA ARG A 489 16.42 0.86 -9.50
C ARG A 489 16.83 2.31 -9.57
N ASN A 490 18.10 2.58 -9.29
CA ASN A 490 18.67 3.90 -9.32
C ASN A 490 19.50 4.08 -10.60
N GLN A 491 19.12 5.03 -11.45
CA GLN A 491 19.73 5.22 -12.77
C GLN A 491 21.18 5.72 -12.68
N VAL A 492 21.59 6.32 -11.55
CA VAL A 492 23.02 6.65 -11.35
C VAL A 492 23.85 5.43 -10.97
N ALA A 493 23.24 4.31 -10.55
CA ALA A 493 23.93 3.04 -10.23
C ALA A 493 23.44 1.90 -11.15
N PRO A 494 23.68 1.99 -12.48
CA PRO A 494 23.15 1.05 -13.45
C PRO A 494 23.64 -0.39 -13.18
N GLY A 495 22.79 -1.37 -13.48
CA GLY A 495 23.08 -2.79 -13.25
C GLY A 495 22.86 -3.26 -11.80
N THR A 496 22.41 -2.38 -10.91
CA THR A 496 22.06 -2.74 -9.53
C THR A 496 20.54 -2.70 -9.28
N GLU A 497 20.10 -3.53 -8.34
CA GLU A 497 18.74 -3.51 -7.79
C GLU A 497 18.86 -3.55 -6.26
N GLY A 498 18.20 -2.62 -5.56
CA GLY A 498 18.38 -2.43 -4.12
C GLY A 498 18.67 -0.99 -3.72
N GLY A 499 19.07 -0.81 -2.46
CA GLY A 499 19.43 0.50 -1.90
C GLY A 499 20.82 0.97 -2.25
N PHE A 500 21.13 1.04 -3.54
CA PHE A 500 22.45 1.43 -4.04
C PHE A 500 22.43 2.82 -4.69
N THR A 501 23.54 3.54 -4.57
CA THR A 501 23.80 4.78 -5.29
C THR A 501 25.29 4.94 -5.60
N ARG A 502 25.65 5.97 -6.37
CA ARG A 502 27.05 6.37 -6.57
C ARG A 502 27.46 7.42 -5.56
N ASP A 503 28.60 7.17 -4.91
CA ASP A 503 29.20 8.11 -3.98
C ASP A 503 30.24 8.99 -4.67
N PHE A 504 29.80 10.14 -5.17
CA PHE A 504 30.68 11.08 -5.87
C PHE A 504 31.59 11.91 -4.96
N THR A 505 31.60 11.69 -3.63
CA THR A 505 32.65 12.26 -2.77
C THR A 505 33.95 11.46 -2.85
N GLN A 506 33.88 10.21 -3.34
CA GLN A 506 35.02 9.32 -3.48
C GLN A 506 35.54 9.31 -4.93
N PRO A 507 36.84 8.99 -5.13
CA PRO A 507 37.40 8.80 -6.47
C PRO A 507 36.57 7.80 -7.28
N ASP A 508 36.35 8.10 -8.56
CA ASP A 508 35.59 7.28 -9.52
C ASP A 508 34.10 7.06 -9.21
N GLY A 509 33.57 7.61 -8.11
CA GLY A 509 32.16 7.50 -7.75
C GLY A 509 31.68 6.06 -7.57
N PRO A 510 32.23 5.28 -6.62
CA PRO A 510 31.89 3.87 -6.45
C PRO A 510 30.40 3.68 -6.14
N VAL A 511 29.87 2.52 -6.54
CA VAL A 511 28.51 2.12 -6.17
C VAL A 511 28.54 1.52 -4.77
N VAL A 512 27.80 2.12 -3.84
CA VAL A 512 27.73 1.75 -2.42
C VAL A 512 26.28 1.78 -1.93
N TYR A 513 26.03 1.38 -0.68
CA TYR A 513 24.69 1.55 -0.12
C TYR A 513 24.36 3.04 0.05
N ALA A 514 23.09 3.37 -0.18
CA ALA A 514 22.57 4.73 -0.09
C ALA A 514 22.88 5.41 1.25
N TYR A 515 22.81 4.65 2.35
CA TYR A 515 23.15 5.13 3.68
C TYR A 515 24.63 5.55 3.78
N ASP A 516 25.55 4.68 3.36
CA ASP A 516 26.99 4.91 3.46
C ASP A 516 27.41 6.14 2.61
N ALA A 517 26.87 6.28 1.39
CA ALA A 517 27.08 7.48 0.58
C ALA A 517 26.56 8.74 1.28
N ALA A 518 25.37 8.68 1.88
CA ALA A 518 24.78 9.81 2.58
C ALA A 518 25.61 10.27 3.79
N GLU A 519 26.24 9.34 4.51
CA GLU A 519 27.18 9.69 5.58
C GLU A 519 28.39 10.47 5.05
N ASN A 520 28.99 10.03 3.94
CA ASN A 520 30.12 10.73 3.32
C ASN A 520 29.74 12.14 2.81
N TYR A 521 28.56 12.28 2.19
CA TYR A 521 28.06 13.60 1.79
C TYR A 521 27.79 14.52 2.99
N ALA A 522 27.26 13.96 4.09
CA ALA A 522 27.03 14.72 5.31
C ALA A 522 28.34 15.21 5.94
N GLU A 523 29.38 14.37 5.99
CA GLU A 523 30.72 14.75 6.46
C GLU A 523 31.35 15.86 5.58
N ALA A 524 31.15 15.77 4.27
CA ALA A 524 31.61 16.78 3.31
C ALA A 524 30.76 18.08 3.30
N GLY A 525 29.63 18.12 4.01
CA GLY A 525 28.71 19.26 4.02
C GLY A 525 28.01 19.49 2.67
N ILE A 526 27.84 18.44 1.86
CA ILE A 526 27.26 18.53 0.52
C ILE A 526 25.76 18.25 0.58
N PRO A 527 24.88 19.17 0.15
CA PRO A 527 23.44 18.92 0.11
C PRO A 527 23.09 17.92 -0.99
N LEU A 528 21.98 17.20 -0.82
CA LEU A 528 21.54 16.17 -1.77
C LEU A 528 20.23 16.54 -2.48
N VAL A 529 20.12 16.13 -3.75
CA VAL A 529 18.91 16.22 -4.56
C VAL A 529 18.48 14.83 -5.08
N VAL A 530 17.17 14.59 -5.12
CA VAL A 530 16.59 13.42 -5.78
C VAL A 530 15.91 13.87 -7.07
N LEU A 531 16.20 13.19 -8.18
CA LEU A 531 15.47 13.31 -9.44
C LEU A 531 14.52 12.12 -9.58
N ALA A 532 13.28 12.35 -9.98
CA ALA A 532 12.28 11.30 -10.14
C ALA A 532 11.36 11.53 -11.35
N GLY A 533 10.76 10.45 -11.85
CA GLY A 533 9.72 10.51 -12.87
C GLY A 533 8.35 10.91 -12.32
N LYS A 534 7.31 10.32 -12.90
CA LYS A 534 5.89 10.56 -12.55
C LYS A 534 5.50 9.81 -11.28
N GLU A 535 4.45 10.30 -10.62
CA GLU A 535 3.80 9.65 -9.47
C GLU A 535 4.76 9.33 -8.31
N TYR A 536 5.76 10.21 -8.09
CA TYR A 536 6.73 10.02 -7.03
C TYR A 536 6.07 10.00 -5.65
N GLY A 537 6.31 8.94 -4.88
CA GLY A 537 5.76 8.73 -3.56
C GLY A 537 4.35 8.12 -3.52
N SER A 538 3.97 7.34 -4.54
CA SER A 538 2.68 6.65 -4.55
C SER A 538 2.51 5.62 -3.42
N GLY A 539 1.26 5.31 -3.07
CA GLY A 539 0.94 4.26 -2.11
C GLY A 539 0.78 4.72 -0.65
N SER A 540 1.63 4.24 0.25
CA SER A 540 1.42 4.35 1.71
C SER A 540 1.62 5.78 2.22
N SER A 541 0.88 6.16 3.25
CA SER A 541 1.00 7.46 3.91
C SER A 541 2.22 7.63 4.82
N ARG A 542 3.12 6.63 4.87
CA ARG A 542 4.23 6.59 5.83
C ARG A 542 5.12 7.84 5.73
N ASP A 543 5.19 8.58 6.82
CA ASP A 543 6.02 9.79 6.91
C ASP A 543 7.53 9.48 6.95
N TRP A 544 7.91 8.23 7.28
CA TRP A 544 9.29 7.75 7.18
C TRP A 544 9.88 7.86 5.77
N ALA A 545 9.04 7.86 4.72
CA ALA A 545 9.50 8.16 3.37
C ALA A 545 9.97 9.61 3.20
N ALA A 546 9.61 10.55 4.08
CA ALA A 546 10.11 11.92 4.10
C ALA A 546 11.12 12.16 5.22
N LYS A 547 10.90 11.58 6.41
CA LYS A 547 11.85 11.65 7.53
C LYS A 547 13.19 11.03 7.14
N GLY A 548 13.17 9.84 6.53
CA GLY A 548 14.37 9.16 6.03
C GLY A 548 15.10 10.01 5.00
N THR A 549 14.38 10.51 3.99
CA THR A 549 14.92 11.41 2.96
C THR A 549 15.62 12.63 3.55
N THR A 550 14.99 13.28 4.54
CA THR A 550 15.57 14.44 5.23
C THR A 550 16.82 14.06 6.02
N LEU A 551 16.76 12.96 6.76
CA LEU A 551 17.84 12.49 7.63
C LEU A 551 19.05 11.95 6.84
N LEU A 552 18.86 11.51 5.60
CA LEU A 552 19.93 11.22 4.65
C LEU A 552 20.56 12.50 4.05
N GLY A 553 20.05 13.70 4.35
CA GLY A 553 20.62 14.97 3.88
C GLY A 553 20.00 15.51 2.58
N VAL A 554 18.93 14.90 2.06
CA VAL A 554 18.22 15.42 0.88
C VAL A 554 17.50 16.72 1.23
N LYS A 555 17.77 17.77 0.44
CA LYS A 555 17.18 19.10 0.58
C LYS A 555 16.09 19.37 -0.46
N VAL A 556 16.23 18.78 -1.63
CA VAL A 556 15.35 19.02 -2.78
C VAL A 556 14.97 17.69 -3.42
N VAL A 557 13.71 17.56 -3.81
CA VAL A 557 13.27 16.52 -4.75
C VAL A 557 12.75 17.22 -6.00
N ILE A 558 13.17 16.80 -7.19
CA ILE A 558 12.66 17.28 -8.47
C ILE A 558 11.99 16.10 -9.19
N ALA A 559 10.67 16.15 -9.35
CA ALA A 559 9.91 15.07 -9.97
C ALA A 559 9.06 15.57 -11.14
N GLU A 560 8.65 14.68 -12.05
CA GLU A 560 7.64 15.05 -13.08
C GLU A 560 6.26 15.26 -12.44
N SER A 561 5.92 14.45 -11.44
CA SER A 561 4.72 14.62 -10.63
C SER A 561 4.83 13.89 -9.28
N TYR A 562 4.03 14.32 -8.31
CA TYR A 562 3.98 13.74 -6.96
C TYR A 562 2.61 13.18 -6.65
N GLU A 563 2.60 12.13 -5.83
CA GLU A 563 1.39 11.73 -5.11
C GLU A 563 1.17 12.60 -3.86
N ARG A 564 -0.09 12.94 -3.59
CA ARG A 564 -0.48 14.06 -2.71
C ARG A 564 0.12 13.96 -1.30
N ILE A 565 0.02 12.79 -0.68
CA ILE A 565 0.45 12.58 0.71
C ILE A 565 1.96 12.73 0.83
N HIS A 566 2.71 12.15 -0.11
CA HIS A 566 4.16 12.18 -0.05
C HIS A 566 4.73 13.59 -0.23
N ARG A 567 4.20 14.38 -1.19
CA ARG A 567 4.54 15.81 -1.34
C ARG A 567 4.35 16.57 -0.02
N SER A 568 3.20 16.36 0.63
CA SER A 568 2.88 17.02 1.90
C SER A 568 3.85 16.60 3.03
N ASN A 569 4.23 15.31 3.06
CA ASN A 569 5.20 14.79 4.02
C ASN A 569 6.61 15.37 3.81
N LEU A 570 7.05 15.56 2.55
CA LEU A 570 8.34 16.19 2.23
C LEU A 570 8.41 17.61 2.80
N ILE A 571 7.39 18.43 2.55
CA ILE A 571 7.29 19.80 3.10
C ILE A 571 7.24 19.76 4.63
N GLY A 572 6.46 18.83 5.20
CA GLY A 572 6.35 18.63 6.64
C GLY A 572 7.69 18.30 7.31
N MET A 573 8.67 17.83 6.55
CA MET A 573 10.04 17.56 7.02
C MET A 573 11.07 18.57 6.51
N GLY A 574 10.66 19.65 5.84
CA GLY A 574 11.56 20.70 5.35
C GLY A 574 12.29 20.38 4.05
N VAL A 575 11.88 19.35 3.31
CA VAL A 575 12.39 19.05 1.96
C VAL A 575 11.58 19.83 0.93
N LEU A 576 12.24 20.48 -0.02
CA LEU A 576 11.59 21.27 -1.08
C LEU A 576 11.14 20.36 -2.22
N PRO A 577 9.82 20.15 -2.44
CA PRO A 577 9.34 19.47 -3.63
C PRO A 577 9.30 20.45 -4.80
N LEU A 578 10.07 20.16 -5.83
CA LEU A 578 10.08 20.84 -7.11
C LEU A 578 9.51 19.92 -8.18
N GLN A 579 8.86 20.53 -9.17
CA GLN A 579 8.34 19.82 -10.33
C GLN A 579 8.96 20.36 -11.60
N PHE A 580 9.33 19.47 -12.53
CA PHE A 580 9.83 19.88 -13.84
C PHE A 580 8.80 20.74 -14.60
N PRO A 581 9.24 21.62 -15.52
CA PRO A 581 8.34 22.30 -16.44
C PRO A 581 7.44 21.31 -17.18
N ALA A 582 6.23 21.74 -17.55
CA ALA A 582 5.30 20.89 -18.26
C ALA A 582 5.94 20.33 -19.55
N GLY A 583 5.91 19.01 -19.70
CA GLY A 583 6.49 18.29 -20.85
C GLY A 583 8.00 18.08 -20.78
N GLN A 584 8.67 18.50 -19.70
CA GLN A 584 10.10 18.24 -19.46
C GLN A 584 10.30 17.26 -18.32
N ASN A 585 11.42 16.54 -18.37
CA ASN A 585 11.91 15.66 -17.33
C ASN A 585 13.45 15.60 -17.35
N ALA A 586 14.02 14.77 -16.48
CA ALA A 586 15.46 14.61 -16.38
C ALA A 586 16.10 14.22 -17.72
N ASP A 587 15.50 13.28 -18.46
CA ASP A 587 16.06 12.79 -19.72
C ASP A 587 15.92 13.82 -20.86
N SER A 588 14.77 14.51 -20.98
CA SER A 588 14.57 15.55 -21.99
C SER A 588 15.49 16.75 -21.81
N LEU A 589 15.91 17.00 -20.57
CA LEU A 589 16.84 18.06 -20.20
C LEU A 589 18.32 17.60 -20.26
N GLY A 590 18.58 16.33 -20.56
CA GLY A 590 19.93 15.77 -20.62
C GLY A 590 20.59 15.57 -19.25
N LEU A 591 19.83 15.57 -18.15
CA LEU A 591 20.35 15.37 -16.80
C LEU A 591 20.77 13.91 -16.60
N THR A 592 22.06 13.69 -16.45
CA THR A 592 22.68 12.37 -16.29
C THR A 592 22.63 11.87 -14.84
N GLY A 593 22.55 12.79 -13.87
CA GLY A 593 22.70 12.50 -12.45
C GLY A 593 24.13 12.61 -11.94
N THR A 594 25.07 13.11 -12.75
CA THR A 594 26.46 13.36 -12.34
C THR A 594 26.71 14.80 -11.93
N GLU A 595 25.79 15.69 -12.29
CA GLU A 595 25.88 17.14 -12.13
C GLU A 595 25.84 17.59 -10.66
N THR A 596 26.24 18.86 -10.48
CA THR A 596 25.97 19.65 -9.27
C THR A 596 24.79 20.58 -9.53
N PHE A 597 23.93 20.80 -8.54
CA PHE A 597 22.70 21.59 -8.67
C PHE A 597 22.74 22.83 -7.79
N SER A 598 22.32 23.96 -8.37
CA SER A 598 22.00 25.20 -7.64
C SER A 598 20.54 25.58 -7.89
N ILE A 599 19.80 25.83 -6.81
CA ILE A 599 18.38 26.18 -6.81
C ILE A 599 18.26 27.56 -6.16
N THR A 600 17.86 28.56 -6.94
CA THR A 600 17.78 29.96 -6.49
C THR A 600 16.39 30.57 -6.64
N GLY A 601 16.07 31.48 -5.72
CA GLY A 601 14.80 32.22 -5.68
C GLY A 601 13.83 31.74 -4.60
N ILE A 602 14.12 30.65 -3.89
CA ILE A 602 13.23 30.16 -2.81
C ILE A 602 13.23 31.10 -1.59
N THR A 603 14.25 31.95 -1.48
CA THR A 603 14.40 32.99 -0.44
C THR A 603 13.25 34.01 -0.41
N GLU A 604 12.47 34.17 -1.48
CA GLU A 604 11.26 35.01 -1.50
C GLU A 604 10.23 34.62 -0.41
N LEU A 605 10.27 33.37 0.06
CA LEU A 605 9.46 32.91 1.19
C LEU A 605 9.69 33.71 2.47
N ASN A 606 10.89 34.26 2.66
CA ASN A 606 11.19 35.09 3.83
C ASN A 606 10.40 36.40 3.85
N ASP A 607 9.99 36.88 2.67
CA ASP A 607 9.20 38.10 2.49
C ASP A 607 7.68 37.82 2.52
N GLY A 608 7.28 36.57 2.81
CA GLY A 608 5.90 36.14 2.88
C GLY A 608 5.27 35.75 1.53
N THR A 609 6.05 35.76 0.46
CA THR A 609 5.60 35.36 -0.88
C THR A 609 6.07 33.94 -1.18
N THR A 610 5.16 33.05 -1.61
CA THR A 610 5.56 31.74 -2.13
C THR A 610 5.85 31.87 -3.63
N PRO A 611 7.11 31.72 -4.08
CA PRO A 611 7.44 31.83 -5.50
C PRO A 611 6.76 30.69 -6.27
N ALA A 612 6.21 30.99 -7.44
CA ALA A 612 5.56 29.97 -8.28
C ALA A 612 6.59 28.99 -8.89
N THR A 613 7.77 29.52 -9.22
CA THR A 613 8.89 28.78 -9.79
C THR A 613 10.21 29.23 -9.17
N VAL A 614 11.22 28.37 -9.21
CA VAL A 614 12.60 28.68 -8.83
C VAL A 614 13.53 28.31 -9.97
N ARG A 615 14.63 29.04 -10.12
CA ARG A 615 15.65 28.76 -11.11
C ARG A 615 16.48 27.56 -10.65
N VAL A 616 16.59 26.55 -11.50
CA VAL A 616 17.48 25.40 -11.31
C VAL A 616 18.60 25.46 -12.34
N GLU A 617 19.83 25.36 -11.88
CA GLU A 617 21.03 25.27 -12.70
C GLU A 617 21.79 23.98 -12.35
N ALA A 618 21.97 23.11 -13.34
CA ALA A 618 22.69 21.84 -13.25
C ALA A 618 24.00 21.94 -14.02
N THR A 619 25.13 21.76 -13.32
CA THR A 619 26.48 21.91 -13.87
C THR A 619 27.22 20.58 -13.80
N GLY A 620 27.55 20.01 -14.96
CA GLY A 620 28.32 18.78 -15.12
C GLY A 620 29.40 18.91 -16.19
N GLU A 621 29.70 17.83 -16.91
CA GLU A 621 30.58 17.86 -18.07
C GLU A 621 29.85 18.45 -19.28
N GLY A 622 30.05 19.75 -19.56
CA GLY A 622 29.44 20.45 -20.68
C GLY A 622 28.85 21.81 -20.31
N GLU A 623 27.96 22.33 -21.16
CA GLU A 623 27.22 23.56 -20.87
C GLU A 623 26.21 23.33 -19.73
N PRO A 624 26.06 24.29 -18.79
CA PRO A 624 25.07 24.18 -17.73
C PRO A 624 23.64 24.06 -18.27
N VAL A 625 22.85 23.16 -17.68
CA VAL A 625 21.42 23.01 -17.97
C VAL A 625 20.65 23.91 -17.02
N VAL A 626 19.80 24.79 -17.57
CA VAL A 626 19.05 25.79 -16.80
C VAL A 626 17.56 25.66 -17.11
N PHE A 627 16.73 25.61 -16.07
CA PHE A 627 15.28 25.57 -16.21
C PHE A 627 14.57 26.14 -14.97
N ASP A 628 13.32 26.57 -15.14
CA ASP A 628 12.47 27.05 -14.04
C ASP A 628 11.60 25.91 -13.51
N ALA A 629 11.92 25.39 -12.33
CA ALA A 629 11.12 24.34 -11.70
C ALA A 629 9.93 24.94 -10.95
N ILE A 630 8.77 24.28 -11.02
CA ILE A 630 7.57 24.68 -10.29
C ILE A 630 7.76 24.34 -8.81
N VAL A 631 7.52 25.31 -7.93
CA VAL A 631 7.54 25.10 -6.48
C VAL A 631 6.23 24.47 -6.04
N ARG A 632 6.29 23.27 -5.45
CA ARG A 632 5.10 22.51 -5.04
C ARG A 632 4.75 22.72 -3.58
N ILE A 633 4.82 23.97 -3.11
CA ILE A 633 4.24 24.44 -1.85
C ILE A 633 2.89 25.06 -2.20
N ASP A 634 1.82 24.31 -1.96
CA ASP A 634 0.52 24.55 -2.61
C ASP A 634 -0.42 25.43 -1.74
N THR A 635 -0.10 25.64 -0.46
CA THR A 635 -0.95 26.41 0.46
C THR A 635 -0.13 27.32 1.40
N PRO A 636 -0.72 28.39 1.94
CA PRO A 636 -0.05 29.25 2.93
C PRO A 636 0.44 28.48 4.17
N GLY A 637 -0.36 27.52 4.67
CA GLY A 637 0.05 26.71 5.82
C GLY A 637 1.27 25.81 5.52
N GLU A 638 1.42 25.33 4.29
CA GLU A 638 2.62 24.61 3.88
C GLU A 638 3.85 25.51 3.78
N ALA A 639 3.67 26.76 3.32
CA ALA A 639 4.73 27.75 3.32
C ALA A 639 5.21 28.04 4.75
N ASP A 640 4.29 28.15 5.72
CA ASP A 640 4.62 28.30 7.14
C ASP A 640 5.42 27.11 7.67
N TYR A 641 5.02 25.88 7.32
CA TYR A 641 5.76 24.68 7.73
C TYR A 641 7.18 24.70 7.17
N TYR A 642 7.34 25.01 5.89
CA TYR A 642 8.66 25.06 5.25
C TYR A 642 9.56 26.15 5.86
N ARG A 643 9.05 27.37 6.09
CA ARG A 643 9.77 28.46 6.77
C ARG A 643 10.24 28.08 8.17
N HIS A 644 9.54 27.16 8.83
CA HIS A 644 9.90 26.69 10.16
C HIS A 644 10.86 25.48 10.15
N GLY A 645 11.24 24.97 8.98
CA GLY A 645 12.05 23.76 8.83
C GLY A 645 11.25 22.45 9.00
N GLY A 646 9.92 22.53 9.01
CA GLY A 646 9.01 21.40 9.15
C GLY A 646 7.79 21.69 10.02
N ILE A 647 6.77 20.83 9.91
CA ILE A 647 5.50 20.96 10.66
C ILE A 647 5.71 20.76 12.15
N MET A 648 6.59 19.85 12.56
CA MET A 648 6.86 19.58 13.98
C MET A 648 7.49 20.79 14.66
N GLN A 649 8.45 21.43 14.00
CA GLN A 649 9.13 22.64 14.45
C GLN A 649 8.16 23.83 14.50
N TYR A 650 7.29 23.97 13.49
CA TYR A 650 6.22 24.97 13.49
C TYR A 650 5.30 24.82 14.70
N VAL A 651 4.77 23.61 14.93
CA VAL A 651 3.83 23.38 16.02
C VAL A 651 4.49 23.55 17.38
N LEU A 652 5.73 23.08 17.57
CA LEU A 652 6.45 23.27 18.83
C LEU A 652 6.65 24.76 19.16
N ARG A 653 7.10 25.57 18.20
CA ARG A 653 7.22 27.03 18.39
C ARG A 653 5.86 27.68 18.69
N SER A 654 4.80 27.23 18.01
CA SER A 654 3.44 27.75 18.21
C SER A 654 2.87 27.41 19.60
N LEU A 655 3.26 26.27 20.18
CA LEU A 655 2.89 25.89 21.55
C LEU A 655 3.65 26.69 22.60
N LEU A 656 4.92 27.07 22.34
CA LEU A 656 5.72 27.89 23.25
C LEU A 656 5.32 29.38 23.23
N ALA A 657 4.67 29.83 22.16
CA ALA A 657 4.18 31.20 22.02
C ALA A 657 2.78 31.42 22.63
N LYS A 658 2.10 30.35 23.04
CA LYS A 658 0.84 30.38 23.81
C LYS A 658 1.16 30.30 25.29
#